data_AF-A0A8T3RIH8-F1
#
_entry.id   AF-A0A8T3RIH8-F1
#
_cell.length_a   1.000
_cell.length_b   1.000
_cell.length_c   1.000
_cell.angle_alpha   90.00
_cell.angle_beta   90.00
_cell.angle_gamma   90.00
#
_symmetry.space_group_name_H-M   'P 1'
#
loop_
_entity.id
_entity.type
_entity.pdbx_description
1 polymer ?
#
loop_
_entity_poly.entity_id
_entity_poly.type
_entity_poly.pdbx_seq_one_letter_code
_entity_poly.pdbx_strand_id
1 'polypeptide(L)'
;MTRLVLAATLALLLSAQAALAGSISLTIRANAVAEAGQLIVSLAIENRGDEPAHAVVPALELVGKTVRGEISDKLEPGHLVEDRLAVAMPSNRTGRWPYAVFVDYTDRNGYPAQAVHVGLASVGDPPPPSITAKWRQLPAVLGQASARLELGNLGDIERIPGLRVILPRELSAAVLVGPPAVPASGTVIAEVMLENRFALAGSRYPIHAMVELDEGPIHQTAVASGTIEIADEPPALAENRWLLWFCALALVCWWSVLVIAGRYRRSSARDEVPTFEPRRSAQVGTDALVLVVSIAFLASYFPQQLLLSPTTTAGGDMASHVYSAVFLREVLLPAGQVSGWCPGNYCGFPIFQFYFPLAFLAMAAASLVVPMLVAFKLGTVLGTFLLPLGAYLGLRVAGSPFPGPALGALSTLPFLFIDSNSVWGGNLPSTLSGEFAYSLGLALAIPALGFIHRAVVRGAGVALPALLVAAVGFAHGYPLLWLGMTTLALVASPRFWMERLAALTAIHGIAFLLLGAWLVPLLWFSPWTTPYADAWGFREWTEVLPPILWPAAAGVAGAVVLRAVSPRLRDPGAMAAARIWWAAMPAATALYLLAPALGVVDIRFLPFLQVALGLVAAVEFGGVLSRMRAPEIWPIAILLALLPWVAARQSYIPAWIEWNYSGFEAKPGWSQLRRLSEHLSGDFRDPRVVFEHSPDHEALGTTRAFESLPLFSGRSTLEGLYMQASPVAPFVFFVQSEVSRVASCPFPAWGCASFDLDRAVAHLRMFAVSQVILRSDEAKQAAARHPGLAREISAGPYEIHHIVAADGRYAVPLTEPPRVLPLRGWKEAAYRWFKRAKTLEPVPVFTDRRLAVDTDRMLLATPPALVEEIDRERIVVRGCRLGHPILIRIAYHPRWRVTGAETIHLAGPGFMLVVPEREVVELRYEATLPVLLGQLLSALGLAGLAAAAWGVRRFRRAQSSAVARGPHERSSRRSRLGIAILASLLAVAVLAISLFERAENPKRLFDLVREREQSGDVDGVMAIVDRIRLRTPLSGITRDASHLEAMMLYRDGRWREAVEYLARFLEDFPESSEADDVRRHLEIARKRLGG
;
A
#
# COMPACT_ATOMS: atom_id res chain seq x y z
N MET A 1 -10.14 -50.00 4.95
CA MET A 1 -10.15 -48.64 4.36
C MET A 1 -10.70 -47.61 5.33
N THR A 2 -11.89 -47.78 5.91
CA THR A 2 -12.48 -46.88 6.93
C THR A 2 -11.58 -46.68 8.16
N ARG A 3 -10.94 -47.73 8.69
CA ARG A 3 -10.01 -47.63 9.84
C ARG A 3 -8.67 -46.96 9.54
N LEU A 4 -8.23 -46.98 8.28
CA LEU A 4 -6.94 -46.40 7.85
C LEU A 4 -7.09 -44.92 7.49
N VAL A 5 -8.25 -44.55 6.93
CA VAL A 5 -8.66 -43.15 6.79
C VAL A 5 -8.93 -42.56 8.16
N LEU A 6 -9.68 -43.23 9.05
CA LEU A 6 -9.91 -42.75 10.42
C LEU A 6 -8.60 -42.61 11.21
N ALA A 7 -7.64 -43.53 11.08
CA ALA A 7 -6.34 -43.45 11.75
C ALA A 7 -5.42 -42.38 11.15
N ALA A 8 -5.44 -42.16 9.82
CA ALA A 8 -4.68 -41.08 9.19
C ALA A 8 -5.31 -39.71 9.51
N THR A 9 -6.64 -39.61 9.55
CA THR A 9 -7.37 -38.41 9.96
C THR A 9 -7.21 -38.15 11.45
N LEU A 10 -7.20 -39.17 12.33
CA LEU A 10 -6.85 -39.02 13.75
C LEU A 10 -5.38 -38.63 13.92
N ALA A 11 -4.45 -39.21 13.16
CA ALA A 11 -3.03 -38.86 13.22
C ALA A 11 -2.76 -37.43 12.70
N LEU A 12 -3.56 -36.94 11.75
CA LEU A 12 -3.53 -35.56 11.25
C LEU A 12 -4.26 -34.58 12.18
N LEU A 13 -5.31 -35.02 12.90
CA LEU A 13 -5.96 -34.25 13.96
C LEU A 13 -5.12 -34.20 15.25
N LEU A 14 -4.30 -35.23 15.51
CA LEU A 14 -3.35 -35.30 16.62
C LEU A 14 -2.00 -34.64 16.30
N SER A 15 -1.69 -34.38 15.02
CA SER A 15 -0.53 -33.60 14.58
C SER A 15 -0.86 -32.15 14.24
N ALA A 16 -2.14 -31.76 14.31
CA ALA A 16 -2.51 -30.39 14.62
C ALA A 16 -2.03 -30.13 16.06
N GLN A 17 -0.74 -29.79 16.20
CA GLN A 17 -0.31 -29.05 17.37
C GLN A 17 -1.29 -27.89 17.47
N ALA A 18 -2.03 -27.83 18.58
CA ALA A 18 -2.48 -26.55 19.08
C ALA A 18 -1.24 -25.66 19.00
N ALA A 19 -1.28 -24.63 18.15
CA ALA A 19 -0.29 -23.59 18.25
C ALA A 19 -0.44 -23.09 19.69
N LEU A 20 0.45 -23.52 20.57
CA LEU A 20 0.63 -22.86 21.84
C LEU A 20 1.04 -21.45 21.41
N ALA A 21 0.09 -20.51 21.52
CA ALA A 21 0.39 -19.12 21.32
C ALA A 21 1.53 -18.79 22.28
N GLY A 22 2.66 -18.34 21.72
CA GLY A 22 3.73 -17.83 22.54
C GLY A 22 3.21 -16.61 23.30
N SER A 23 3.67 -16.47 24.52
CA SER A 23 3.40 -15.34 25.38
C SER A 23 4.64 -14.45 25.41
N ILE A 24 4.44 -13.15 25.19
CA ILE A 24 5.48 -12.14 25.46
C ILE A 24 5.08 -11.44 26.75
N SER A 25 5.96 -11.47 27.74
CA SER A 25 5.69 -10.87 29.05
C SER A 25 6.88 -10.00 29.47
N LEU A 26 6.83 -8.72 29.12
CA LEU A 26 7.88 -7.77 29.47
C LEU A 26 7.72 -7.27 30.91
N THR A 27 8.76 -7.45 31.72
CA THR A 27 8.88 -6.90 33.07
C THR A 27 9.78 -5.68 33.02
N ILE A 28 9.24 -4.50 33.35
CA ILE A 28 9.97 -3.23 33.37
C ILE A 28 10.35 -2.90 34.81
N ARG A 29 11.63 -2.74 35.07
CA ARG A 29 12.19 -2.18 36.31
C ARG A 29 12.75 -0.80 36.00
N ALA A 30 12.22 0.24 36.64
CA ALA A 30 12.66 1.61 36.48
C ALA A 30 13.12 2.19 37.82
N ASN A 31 14.29 2.82 37.82
CA ASN A 31 14.77 3.62 38.95
C ASN A 31 14.99 5.06 38.49
N ALA A 32 14.34 6.01 39.14
CA ALA A 32 14.30 7.40 38.70
C ALA A 32 14.92 8.33 39.74
N VAL A 33 15.81 9.20 39.28
CA VAL A 33 16.50 10.20 40.10
C VAL A 33 16.34 11.56 39.45
N ALA A 34 15.86 12.55 40.21
CA ALA A 34 15.75 13.92 39.76
C ALA A 34 16.95 14.74 40.25
N GLU A 35 17.85 15.11 39.33
CA GLU A 35 19.09 15.84 39.63
C GLU A 35 19.35 16.93 38.58
N ALA A 36 19.90 18.07 38.99
CA ALA A 36 20.31 19.17 38.09
C ALA A 36 19.24 19.65 37.08
N GLY A 37 17.95 19.60 37.45
CA GLY A 37 16.85 20.01 36.57
C GLY A 37 16.45 18.97 35.52
N GLN A 38 16.94 17.74 35.61
CA GLN A 38 16.57 16.61 34.75
C GLN A 38 16.07 15.43 35.59
N LEU A 39 15.15 14.66 35.01
CA LEU A 39 14.76 13.35 35.49
C LEU A 39 15.56 12.31 34.71
N ILE A 40 16.38 11.54 35.41
CA ILE A 40 17.15 10.44 34.85
C ILE A 40 16.51 9.13 35.30
N VAL A 41 16.08 8.32 34.34
CA VAL A 41 15.45 7.01 34.58
C VAL A 41 16.35 5.92 34.02
N SER A 42 16.87 5.07 34.92
CA SER A 42 17.57 3.83 34.56
C SER A 42 16.54 2.70 34.44
N LEU A 43 16.49 2.09 33.27
CA LEU A 43 15.53 1.05 32.88
C LEU A 43 16.23 -0.30 32.75
N ALA A 44 15.52 -1.34 33.18
CA ALA A 44 15.89 -2.74 33.00
C ALA A 44 14.61 -3.49 32.53
N ILE A 45 14.62 -3.94 31.28
CA ILE A 45 13.48 -4.57 30.58
C ILE A 45 13.79 -6.05 30.35
N GLU A 46 13.04 -6.92 31.00
CA GLU A 46 13.24 -8.37 30.97
C GLU A 46 12.08 -9.05 30.26
N ASN A 47 12.35 -9.92 29.28
CA ASN A 47 11.30 -10.74 28.67
C ASN A 47 11.14 -12.05 29.46
N ARG A 48 10.04 -12.22 30.18
CA ARG A 48 9.70 -13.44 30.93
C ARG A 48 8.73 -14.37 30.21
N GLY A 49 8.37 -14.02 28.98
CA GLY A 49 7.56 -14.85 28.11
C GLY A 49 8.34 -16.07 27.59
N ASP A 50 7.69 -16.85 26.75
CA ASP A 50 8.28 -17.97 25.98
C ASP A 50 8.45 -17.63 24.50
N GLU A 51 8.09 -16.41 24.09
CA GLU A 51 8.33 -15.87 22.75
C GLU A 51 9.24 -14.62 22.79
N PRO A 52 10.14 -14.43 21.80
CA PRO A 52 10.96 -13.23 21.72
C PRO A 52 10.15 -11.97 21.38
N ALA A 53 10.50 -10.85 22.01
CA ALA A 53 9.98 -9.54 21.61
C ALA A 53 10.91 -8.91 20.57
N HIS A 54 10.35 -8.37 19.49
CA HIS A 54 11.09 -7.75 18.39
C HIS A 54 10.96 -6.23 18.43
N ALA A 55 11.96 -5.53 17.89
CA ALA A 55 11.99 -4.07 17.80
C ALA A 55 11.58 -3.38 19.11
N VAL A 56 12.25 -3.75 20.21
CA VAL A 56 11.98 -3.26 21.55
C VAL A 56 12.55 -1.85 21.69
N VAL A 57 11.67 -0.86 21.86
CA VAL A 57 12.02 0.55 21.96
C VAL A 57 11.41 1.16 23.23
N PRO A 58 12.22 1.48 24.25
CA PRO A 58 11.74 2.22 25.41
C PRO A 58 11.57 3.71 25.08
N ALA A 59 10.57 4.33 25.70
CA ALA A 59 10.29 5.75 25.63
C ALA A 59 9.86 6.25 27.01
N LEU A 60 10.52 7.30 27.50
CA LEU A 60 10.22 7.98 28.75
C LEU A 60 9.34 9.20 28.47
N GLU A 61 8.20 9.31 29.14
CA GLU A 61 7.33 10.48 29.13
C GLU A 61 7.28 11.16 30.50
N LEU A 62 7.48 12.49 30.51
CA LEU A 62 7.28 13.36 31.67
C LEU A 62 6.55 14.63 31.23
N VAL A 63 5.34 14.87 31.75
CA VAL A 63 4.51 16.07 31.50
C VAL A 63 4.47 16.45 30.01
N GLY A 64 4.11 15.48 29.15
CA GLY A 64 3.95 15.68 27.71
C GLY A 64 5.24 15.77 26.88
N LYS A 65 6.42 15.68 27.51
CA LYS A 65 7.70 15.52 26.80
C LYS A 65 8.08 14.05 26.74
N THR A 66 8.44 13.56 25.55
CA THR A 66 8.84 12.17 25.34
C THR A 66 10.28 12.08 24.85
N VAL A 67 11.08 11.19 25.45
CA VAL A 67 12.45 10.85 25.03
C VAL A 67 12.51 9.37 24.73
N ARG A 68 13.02 8.99 23.56
CA ARG A 68 13.17 7.59 23.14
C ARG A 68 14.57 7.08 23.40
N GLY A 69 14.66 5.81 23.75
CA GLY A 69 15.88 5.09 23.98
C GLY A 69 16.41 4.34 22.77
N GLU A 70 17.44 3.53 23.02
CA GLU A 70 18.07 2.72 21.98
C GLU A 70 17.15 1.58 21.54
N ILE A 71 17.15 1.31 20.23
CA ILE A 71 16.35 0.24 19.65
C ILE A 71 17.10 -1.07 19.84
N SER A 72 16.47 -2.03 20.53
CA SER A 72 16.92 -3.41 20.52
C SER A 72 16.16 -4.19 19.46
N ASP A 73 16.87 -4.74 18.47
CA ASP A 73 16.27 -5.49 17.37
C ASP A 73 15.46 -6.70 17.87
N LYS A 74 15.91 -7.34 18.96
CA LYS A 74 15.30 -8.54 19.53
C LYS A 74 15.66 -8.73 21.01
N LEU A 75 14.66 -9.06 21.82
CA LEU A 75 14.79 -9.45 23.23
C LEU A 75 14.27 -10.88 23.44
N GLU A 76 15.21 -11.83 23.57
CA GLU A 76 14.92 -13.24 23.78
C GLU A 76 14.29 -13.52 25.17
N PRO A 77 13.50 -14.60 25.32
CA PRO A 77 13.08 -15.09 26.62
C PRO A 77 14.22 -15.21 27.63
N GLY A 78 13.99 -14.74 28.86
CA GLY A 78 14.96 -14.72 29.97
C GLY A 78 16.06 -13.67 29.86
N HIS A 79 16.12 -12.87 28.79
CA HIS A 79 17.14 -11.84 28.61
C HIS A 79 16.65 -10.47 29.09
N LEU A 80 17.62 -9.63 29.45
CA LEU A 80 17.43 -8.27 29.95
C LEU A 80 18.13 -7.27 29.03
N VAL A 81 17.47 -6.15 28.73
CA VAL A 81 18.07 -4.95 28.12
C VAL A 81 18.00 -3.81 29.13
N GLU A 82 19.11 -3.07 29.25
CA GLU A 82 19.21 -1.90 30.11
C GLU A 82 19.33 -0.64 29.26
N ASP A 83 18.70 0.45 29.70
CA ASP A 83 18.77 1.75 29.04
C ASP A 83 18.73 2.87 30.09
N ARG A 84 19.21 4.06 29.74
CA ARG A 84 19.22 5.24 30.61
C ARG A 84 18.69 6.45 29.86
N LEU A 85 17.48 6.88 30.23
CA LEU A 85 16.80 7.99 29.59
C LEU A 85 16.80 9.23 30.49
N ALA A 86 17.03 10.40 29.91
CA ALA A 86 17.01 11.67 30.62
C ALA A 86 16.01 12.63 29.96
N VAL A 87 15.14 13.24 30.76
CA VAL A 87 14.16 14.23 30.30
C VAL A 87 14.20 15.46 31.22
N ALA A 88 14.08 16.66 30.65
CA ALA A 88 14.11 17.89 31.42
C ALA A 88 12.88 17.99 32.36
N MET A 89 13.12 18.31 33.64
CA MET A 89 12.04 18.52 34.60
C MET A 89 11.20 19.74 34.22
N PRO A 90 9.86 19.69 34.36
CA PRO A 90 8.97 20.80 34.04
C PRO A 90 9.15 21.98 35.01
N SER A 91 9.50 21.71 36.27
CA SER A 91 9.85 22.73 37.26
C SER A 91 10.79 22.17 38.32
N ASN A 92 11.51 23.06 39.02
CA ASN A 92 12.33 22.71 40.19
C ASN A 92 11.53 22.76 41.50
N ARG A 93 10.19 22.73 41.43
CA ARG A 93 9.34 22.74 42.63
C ARG A 93 9.49 21.42 43.39
N THR A 94 9.56 21.52 44.72
CA THR A 94 9.54 20.36 45.62
C THR A 94 8.24 19.59 45.39
N GLY A 95 8.31 18.26 45.28
CA GLY A 95 7.10 17.48 44.98
C GLY A 95 7.37 16.07 44.45
N ARG A 96 6.30 15.31 44.25
CA ARG A 96 6.31 13.96 43.65
C ARG A 96 5.76 14.06 42.23
N TRP A 97 6.64 13.92 41.24
CA TRP A 97 6.33 14.05 39.82
C TRP A 97 6.12 12.67 39.19
N PRO A 98 5.04 12.44 38.42
CA PRO A 98 4.82 11.18 37.75
C PRO A 98 5.58 11.11 36.43
N TYR A 99 6.15 9.94 36.14
CA TYR A 99 6.68 9.63 34.81
C TYR A 99 6.08 8.32 34.30
N ALA A 100 5.98 8.19 32.99
CA ALA A 100 5.56 6.96 32.32
C ALA A 100 6.69 6.45 31.43
N VAL A 101 6.86 5.13 31.39
CA VAL A 101 7.77 4.44 30.49
C VAL A 101 6.90 3.56 29.59
N PHE A 102 7.01 3.77 28.29
CA PHE A 102 6.38 2.97 27.26
C PHE A 102 7.47 2.14 26.58
N VAL A 103 7.24 0.85 26.43
CA VAL A 103 8.14 -0.03 25.68
C VAL A 103 7.35 -0.55 24.50
N ASP A 104 7.61 0.01 23.33
CA ASP A 104 7.06 -0.48 22.07
C ASP A 104 7.79 -1.76 21.69
N TYR A 105 7.05 -2.78 21.26
CA TYR A 105 7.62 -4.01 20.70
C TYR A 105 6.67 -4.61 19.67
N THR A 106 7.15 -5.60 18.94
CA THR A 106 6.32 -6.45 18.08
C THR A 106 6.49 -7.91 18.44
N ASP A 107 5.44 -8.71 18.19
CA ASP A 107 5.58 -10.17 18.21
C ASP A 107 6.38 -10.68 16.98
N ARG A 108 6.55 -12.00 16.87
CA ARG A 108 7.19 -12.62 15.69
C ARG A 108 6.47 -12.36 14.36
N ASN A 109 5.19 -12.00 14.40
CA ASN A 109 4.35 -11.74 13.24
C ASN A 109 4.29 -10.23 12.90
N GLY A 110 5.03 -9.40 13.63
CA GLY A 110 5.03 -7.94 13.46
C GLY A 110 3.83 -7.25 14.10
N TYR A 111 3.06 -7.92 14.96
CA TYR A 111 1.94 -7.34 15.68
C TYR A 111 2.44 -6.29 16.67
N PRO A 112 2.04 -5.01 16.54
CA PRO A 112 2.53 -3.95 17.41
C PRO A 112 1.86 -4.04 18.78
N ALA A 113 2.68 -4.20 19.83
CA ALA A 113 2.24 -4.14 21.22
C ALA A 113 3.04 -3.13 22.06
N GLN A 114 2.50 -2.70 23.18
CA GLN A 114 3.17 -1.75 24.07
C GLN A 114 3.06 -2.18 25.53
N ALA A 115 4.20 -2.25 26.21
CA ALA A 115 4.25 -2.44 27.66
C ALA A 115 4.38 -1.07 28.34
N VAL A 116 3.76 -0.91 29.51
CA VAL A 116 3.68 0.38 30.20
C VAL A 116 4.09 0.23 31.65
N HIS A 117 4.86 1.20 32.14
CA HIS A 117 5.21 1.36 33.55
C HIS A 117 5.01 2.81 33.97
N VAL A 118 4.54 3.03 35.20
CA VAL A 118 4.39 4.36 35.79
C VAL A 118 5.12 4.40 37.14
N GLY A 119 5.94 5.43 37.32
CA GLY A 119 6.68 5.67 38.55
C GLY A 119 6.55 7.11 39.04
N LEU A 120 7.03 7.35 40.26
CA LEU A 120 7.08 8.67 40.90
C LEU A 120 8.53 9.05 41.19
N ALA A 121 8.89 10.28 40.85
CA ALA A 121 10.18 10.87 41.18
C ALA A 121 10.00 12.00 42.20
N SER A 122 10.74 11.93 43.30
CA SER A 122 10.71 12.97 44.33
C SER A 122 11.76 14.04 44.05
N VAL A 123 11.34 15.31 44.09
CA VAL A 123 12.22 16.48 44.09
C VAL A 123 12.18 17.08 45.49
N GLY A 124 13.33 17.12 46.17
CA GLY A 124 13.42 17.51 47.59
C GLY A 124 12.85 16.44 48.54
N ASP A 125 12.33 16.87 49.70
CA ASP A 125 11.71 15.99 50.71
C ASP A 125 10.20 16.30 50.86
N PRO A 126 9.36 15.89 49.87
CA PRO A 126 7.95 16.23 49.86
C PRO A 126 7.14 15.38 50.88
N PRO A 127 6.15 15.98 51.57
CA PRO A 127 5.27 15.24 52.46
C PRO A 127 4.45 14.16 51.71
N PRO A 128 3.83 13.20 52.43
CA PRO A 128 2.89 12.25 51.83
C PRO A 128 1.76 12.98 51.07
N PRO A 129 1.29 12.43 49.94
CA PRO A 129 0.23 13.08 49.17
C PRO A 129 -1.07 13.15 49.97
N SER A 130 -1.72 14.30 49.93
CA SER A 130 -3.04 14.56 50.54
C SER A 130 -4.20 13.96 49.75
N ILE A 131 -3.91 13.33 48.61
CA ILE A 131 -4.86 12.65 47.73
C ILE A 131 -4.50 11.18 47.58
N THR A 132 -5.51 10.33 47.39
CA THR A 132 -5.36 8.89 47.18
C THR A 132 -6.16 8.43 45.97
N ALA A 133 -5.72 7.36 45.32
CA ALA A 133 -6.37 6.80 44.14
C ALA A 133 -6.34 5.27 44.19
N LYS A 134 -7.47 4.61 43.88
CA LYS A 134 -7.57 3.14 43.86
C LYS A 134 -8.61 2.64 42.87
N TRP A 135 -8.27 1.66 42.05
CA TRP A 135 -9.26 0.96 41.21
C TRP A 135 -10.19 0.10 42.08
N ARG A 136 -11.49 0.36 42.01
CA ARG A 136 -12.54 -0.46 42.67
C ARG A 136 -13.04 -1.58 41.77
N GLN A 137 -13.06 -1.35 40.46
CA GLN A 137 -13.52 -2.32 39.48
C GLN A 137 -12.77 -2.15 38.16
N LEU A 138 -12.23 -3.27 37.65
CA LEU A 138 -11.60 -3.39 36.33
C LEU A 138 -12.22 -4.60 35.62
N PRO A 139 -13.19 -4.41 34.72
CA PRO A 139 -13.80 -5.50 33.96
C PRO A 139 -12.90 -5.98 32.82
N ALA A 140 -13.18 -7.19 32.32
CA ALA A 140 -12.61 -7.65 31.05
C ALA A 140 -13.20 -6.86 29.87
N VAL A 141 -12.38 -6.58 28.84
CA VAL A 141 -12.76 -5.73 27.70
C VAL A 141 -12.89 -6.59 26.44
N LEU A 142 -14.10 -6.67 25.88
CA LEU A 142 -14.35 -7.31 24.57
C LEU A 142 -14.38 -6.26 23.44
N GLY A 143 -15.00 -5.10 23.73
CA GLY A 143 -15.02 -3.93 22.85
C GLY A 143 -14.99 -2.64 23.67
N GLN A 144 -15.95 -2.47 24.58
CA GLN A 144 -15.93 -1.39 25.58
C GLN A 144 -16.29 -1.91 26.97
N ALA A 145 -15.75 -1.29 28.02
CA ALA A 145 -16.09 -1.65 29.40
C ALA A 145 -15.88 -0.47 30.37
N SER A 146 -16.74 -0.37 31.40
CA SER A 146 -16.64 0.71 32.39
C SER A 146 -15.82 0.30 33.61
N ALA A 147 -14.68 0.96 33.84
CA ALA A 147 -13.85 0.84 35.03
C ALA A 147 -14.23 1.90 36.07
N ARG A 148 -14.04 1.58 37.36
CA ARG A 148 -14.36 2.48 38.48
C ARG A 148 -13.11 2.82 39.29
N LEU A 149 -12.75 4.09 39.31
CA LEU A 149 -11.62 4.65 40.05
C LEU A 149 -12.13 5.42 41.28
N GLU A 150 -11.72 5.01 42.47
CA GLU A 150 -11.97 5.77 43.70
C GLU A 150 -10.86 6.77 43.94
N LEU A 151 -11.26 8.03 44.16
CA LEU A 151 -10.41 9.15 44.54
C LEU A 151 -10.74 9.55 45.97
N GLY A 152 -9.73 9.66 46.83
CA GLY A 152 -9.88 10.10 48.22
C GLY A 152 -9.09 11.36 48.52
N ASN A 153 -9.64 12.23 49.34
CA ASN A 153 -9.02 13.47 49.80
C ASN A 153 -8.82 13.39 51.32
N LEU A 154 -7.56 13.48 51.76
CA LEU A 154 -7.16 13.44 53.16
C LEU A 154 -7.05 14.85 53.77
N GLY A 155 -7.25 15.90 52.97
CA GLY A 155 -7.24 17.28 53.43
C GLY A 155 -8.59 17.78 53.90
N ASP A 156 -8.56 18.91 54.61
CA ASP A 156 -9.73 19.52 55.26
C ASP A 156 -10.52 20.48 54.36
N ILE A 157 -10.14 20.58 53.07
CA ILE A 157 -10.83 21.39 52.05
C ILE A 157 -11.13 20.53 50.82
N GLU A 158 -12.19 20.87 50.10
CA GLU A 158 -12.53 20.23 48.81
C GLU A 158 -11.42 20.45 47.76
N ARG A 159 -11.14 19.43 46.94
CA ARG A 159 -10.06 19.45 45.93
C ARG A 159 -10.58 19.03 44.57
N ILE A 160 -10.04 19.61 43.50
CA ILE A 160 -10.27 19.17 42.12
C ILE A 160 -8.93 18.71 41.53
N PRO A 161 -8.57 17.42 41.64
CA PRO A 161 -7.32 16.93 41.12
C PRO A 161 -7.35 16.77 39.60
N GLY A 162 -6.20 16.93 38.95
CA GLY A 162 -6.02 16.50 37.56
C GLY A 162 -6.02 14.97 37.50
N LEU A 163 -6.76 14.38 36.56
CA LEU A 163 -6.85 12.93 36.38
C LEU A 163 -6.41 12.55 34.96
N ARG A 164 -5.40 11.68 34.85
CA ARG A 164 -4.93 11.11 33.59
C ARG A 164 -4.84 9.60 33.68
N VAL A 165 -5.45 8.90 32.74
CA VAL A 165 -5.37 7.43 32.64
C VAL A 165 -4.31 7.07 31.60
N ILE A 166 -3.34 6.27 32.01
CA ILE A 166 -2.24 5.78 31.17
C ILE A 166 -2.50 4.33 30.83
N LEU A 167 -2.47 4.03 29.53
CA LEU A 167 -2.79 2.75 28.92
C LEU A 167 -1.76 2.44 27.83
N PRO A 168 -1.59 1.18 27.45
CA PRO A 168 -0.93 0.81 26.20
C PRO A 168 -1.74 1.27 24.98
N ARG A 169 -1.07 1.53 23.86
CA ARG A 169 -1.66 2.05 22.59
C ARG A 169 -2.80 1.22 22.02
N GLU A 170 -2.86 -0.06 22.35
CA GLU A 170 -3.89 -1.02 21.99
C GLU A 170 -5.27 -0.71 22.60
N LEU A 171 -5.29 0.10 23.68
CA LEU A 171 -6.48 0.47 24.43
C LEU A 171 -6.65 1.99 24.47
N SER A 172 -7.89 2.45 24.60
CA SER A 172 -8.20 3.84 24.96
C SER A 172 -9.07 3.95 26.20
N ALA A 173 -8.95 5.09 26.90
CA ALA A 173 -9.86 5.48 27.97
C ALA A 173 -10.47 6.85 27.70
N ALA A 174 -11.75 6.99 28.01
CA ALA A 174 -12.43 8.26 28.15
C ALA A 174 -13.00 8.38 29.57
N VAL A 175 -12.67 9.47 30.27
CA VAL A 175 -13.31 9.78 31.56
C VAL A 175 -14.66 10.45 31.24
N LEU A 176 -15.76 9.78 31.56
CA LEU A 176 -17.09 10.17 31.08
C LEU A 176 -17.65 11.44 31.77
N VAL A 177 -17.10 11.80 32.93
CA VAL A 177 -17.45 12.99 33.72
C VAL A 177 -16.14 13.63 34.16
N GLY A 178 -15.94 14.94 33.92
CA GLY A 178 -14.73 15.66 34.31
C GLY A 178 -14.36 15.44 35.79
N PRO A 179 -13.08 15.65 36.21
CA PRO A 179 -12.61 15.22 37.52
C PRO A 179 -13.54 15.74 38.61
N PRO A 180 -14.24 14.86 39.34
CA PRO A 180 -15.23 15.30 40.31
C PRO A 180 -14.52 16.01 41.46
N ALA A 181 -15.13 17.09 41.97
CA ALA A 181 -14.67 17.71 43.19
C ALA A 181 -14.70 16.66 44.31
N VAL A 182 -13.55 16.39 44.93
CA VAL A 182 -13.42 15.42 46.01
C VAL A 182 -13.60 16.17 47.33
N PRO A 183 -14.67 15.90 48.09
CA PRO A 183 -14.99 16.64 49.30
C PRO A 183 -13.90 16.48 50.37
N ALA A 184 -13.81 17.45 51.28
CA ALA A 184 -12.89 17.41 52.42
C ALA A 184 -13.08 16.10 53.22
N SER A 185 -11.97 15.43 53.53
CA SER A 185 -11.96 14.12 54.23
C SER A 185 -12.87 13.05 53.61
N GLY A 186 -13.16 13.13 52.31
CA GLY A 186 -14.14 12.28 51.62
C GLY A 186 -13.57 11.51 50.42
N THR A 187 -14.44 10.71 49.78
CA THR A 187 -14.10 9.93 48.58
C THR A 187 -15.16 10.09 47.48
N VAL A 188 -14.74 9.97 46.22
CA VAL A 188 -15.62 9.97 45.04
C VAL A 188 -15.20 8.87 44.07
N ILE A 189 -16.16 8.30 43.33
CA ILE A 189 -15.90 7.33 42.27
C ILE A 189 -15.98 8.04 40.91
N ALA A 190 -14.90 7.97 40.13
CA ALA A 190 -14.85 8.35 38.72
C ALA A 190 -15.06 7.10 37.84
N GLU A 191 -15.95 7.20 36.85
CA GLU A 191 -16.13 6.16 35.84
C GLU A 191 -15.25 6.43 34.61
N VAL A 192 -14.47 5.42 34.24
CA VAL A 192 -13.52 5.43 33.13
C VAL A 192 -13.98 4.43 32.09
N MET A 193 -14.41 4.90 30.92
CA MET A 193 -14.80 4.02 29.81
C MET A 193 -13.54 3.55 29.09
N LEU A 194 -13.31 2.24 29.10
CA LEU A 194 -12.23 1.56 28.39
C LEU A 194 -12.73 1.06 27.04
N GLU A 195 -11.88 1.14 26.02
CA GLU A 195 -12.17 0.68 24.66
C GLU A 195 -10.99 -0.12 24.11
N ASN A 196 -11.30 -1.30 23.54
CA ASN A 196 -10.35 -2.13 22.83
C ASN A 196 -10.20 -1.63 21.39
N ARG A 197 -9.02 -1.10 21.03
CA ARG A 197 -8.74 -0.64 19.67
C ARG A 197 -8.24 -1.78 18.79
N PHE A 198 -7.25 -2.50 19.31
CA PHE A 198 -6.58 -3.64 18.67
C PHE A 198 -5.78 -4.44 19.70
N ALA A 199 -6.26 -4.60 20.92
CA ALA A 199 -5.68 -5.50 21.90
C ALA A 199 -6.09 -6.96 21.58
N LEU A 200 -5.15 -7.89 21.62
CA LEU A 200 -5.42 -9.31 21.32
C LEU A 200 -6.23 -9.97 22.45
N ALA A 201 -7.21 -10.79 22.08
CA ALA A 201 -7.97 -11.64 23.00
C ALA A 201 -7.06 -12.48 23.93
N GLY A 202 -7.43 -12.60 25.20
CA GLY A 202 -6.66 -13.32 26.22
C GLY A 202 -5.44 -12.55 26.77
N SER A 203 -5.11 -11.38 26.21
CA SER A 203 -3.98 -10.56 26.67
C SER A 203 -4.30 -9.82 27.96
N ARG A 204 -3.25 -9.51 28.73
CA ARG A 204 -3.35 -8.77 29.99
C ARG A 204 -2.49 -7.53 29.95
N TYR A 205 -3.11 -6.38 30.21
CA TYR A 205 -2.47 -5.08 30.09
C TYR A 205 -2.49 -4.30 31.41
N PRO A 206 -1.38 -3.63 31.78
CA PRO A 206 -1.39 -2.72 32.91
C PRO A 206 -2.21 -1.47 32.59
N ILE A 207 -2.96 -0.97 33.58
CA ILE A 207 -3.66 0.32 33.55
C ILE A 207 -3.21 1.14 34.75
N HIS A 208 -2.91 2.42 34.52
CA HIS A 208 -2.55 3.35 35.58
C HIS A 208 -3.45 4.59 35.54
N ALA A 209 -3.86 5.09 36.69
CA ALA A 209 -4.43 6.43 36.83
C ALA A 209 -3.48 7.30 37.63
N MET A 210 -3.06 8.42 37.06
CA MET A 210 -2.29 9.48 37.69
C MET A 210 -3.26 10.56 38.17
N VAL A 211 -3.17 10.90 39.44
CA VAL A 211 -4.00 11.93 40.08
C VAL A 211 -3.07 12.98 40.64
N GLU A 212 -3.09 14.17 40.04
CA GLU A 212 -2.12 15.24 40.29
C GLU A 212 -2.80 16.44 40.95
N LEU A 213 -2.13 17.04 41.94
CA LEU A 213 -2.61 18.20 42.68
C LEU A 213 -1.44 19.11 43.06
N ASP A 214 -1.56 20.40 42.78
CA ASP A 214 -0.64 21.43 43.27
C ASP A 214 -1.17 22.02 44.58
N GLU A 215 -0.35 21.98 45.64
CA GLU A 215 -0.63 22.59 46.94
C GLU A 215 0.43 23.64 47.28
N GLY A 216 0.13 24.89 46.94
CA GLY A 216 1.09 25.99 47.08
C GLY A 216 2.34 25.74 46.22
N PRO A 217 3.56 25.67 46.80
CA PRO A 217 4.77 25.36 46.06
C PRO A 217 5.01 23.86 45.85
N ILE A 218 4.16 22.97 46.40
CA ILE A 218 4.39 21.52 46.41
C ILE A 218 3.51 20.81 45.37
N HIS A 219 4.12 20.03 44.48
CA HIS A 219 3.41 19.17 43.54
C HIS A 219 3.20 17.77 44.15
N GLN A 220 1.96 17.28 44.17
CA GLN A 220 1.60 15.98 44.74
C GLN A 220 0.97 15.08 43.68
N THR A 221 1.35 13.81 43.67
CA THR A 221 0.76 12.80 42.78
C THR A 221 0.42 11.52 43.54
N ALA A 222 -0.77 11.00 43.28
CA ALA A 222 -1.19 9.64 43.64
C ALA A 222 -1.36 8.80 42.38
N VAL A 223 -0.97 7.51 42.45
CA VAL A 223 -1.08 6.57 41.32
C VAL A 223 -1.91 5.36 41.74
N ALA A 224 -2.92 5.03 40.93
CA ALA A 224 -3.64 3.77 41.03
C ALA A 224 -3.23 2.85 39.89
N SER A 225 -2.74 1.64 40.20
CA SER A 225 -2.33 0.65 39.20
C SER A 225 -3.25 -0.56 39.24
N GLY A 226 -3.51 -1.17 38.08
CA GLY A 226 -4.26 -2.41 37.94
C GLY A 226 -3.94 -3.13 36.64
N THR A 227 -4.63 -4.24 36.40
CA THR A 227 -4.48 -5.04 35.19
C THR A 227 -5.85 -5.29 34.57
N ILE A 228 -5.95 -5.09 33.26
CA ILE A 228 -7.14 -5.38 32.46
C ILE A 228 -6.89 -6.64 31.65
N GLU A 229 -7.91 -7.47 31.50
CA GLU A 229 -7.91 -8.66 30.65
C GLU A 229 -8.78 -8.40 29.41
N ILE A 230 -8.31 -8.83 28.25
CA ILE A 230 -9.11 -8.79 27.01
C ILE A 230 -9.90 -10.09 26.92
N ALA A 231 -11.23 -9.97 26.83
CA ALA A 231 -12.09 -11.13 26.76
C ALA A 231 -11.88 -11.91 25.45
N ASP A 232 -11.93 -13.24 25.52
CA ASP A 232 -11.89 -14.10 24.34
C ASP A 232 -13.14 -13.87 23.48
N GLU A 233 -12.96 -13.53 22.20
CA GLU A 233 -14.05 -13.66 21.23
C GLU A 233 -14.39 -15.15 21.05
N PRO A 234 -15.68 -15.52 21.01
CA PRO A 234 -16.05 -16.87 20.63
C PRO A 234 -15.46 -17.15 19.23
N PRO A 235 -14.90 -18.35 18.98
CA PRO A 235 -14.27 -18.65 17.70
C PRO A 235 -15.25 -18.37 16.55
N ALA A 236 -14.79 -17.74 15.46
CA ALA A 236 -15.63 -17.37 14.30
C ALA A 236 -16.46 -18.53 13.69
N LEU A 237 -16.12 -19.78 14.01
CA LEU A 237 -16.90 -20.98 13.68
C LEU A 237 -18.17 -21.17 14.54
N ALA A 238 -18.22 -20.59 15.75
CA ALA A 238 -19.35 -20.66 16.67
C ALA A 238 -20.49 -19.69 16.30
N GLU A 239 -20.20 -18.53 15.70
CA GLU A 239 -21.23 -17.64 15.16
C GLU A 239 -21.80 -18.14 13.82
N ASN A 240 -20.98 -18.84 13.03
CA ASN A 240 -21.36 -19.37 11.72
C ASN A 240 -21.76 -20.85 11.75
N ARG A 241 -22.53 -21.30 12.77
CA ARG A 241 -23.06 -22.68 12.86
C ARG A 241 -23.81 -23.12 11.60
N TRP A 242 -24.43 -22.17 10.89
CA TRP A 242 -25.10 -22.42 9.62
C TRP A 242 -24.15 -22.93 8.54
N LEU A 243 -22.87 -22.54 8.54
CA LEU A 243 -21.86 -23.02 7.58
C LEU A 243 -21.53 -24.48 7.81
N LEU A 244 -21.47 -24.91 9.09
CA LEU A 244 -21.31 -26.32 9.46
C LEU A 244 -22.52 -27.15 9.02
N TRP A 245 -23.74 -26.62 9.21
CA TRP A 245 -24.98 -27.26 8.72
C TRP A 245 -25.07 -27.29 7.19
N PHE A 246 -24.64 -26.24 6.51
CA PHE A 246 -24.60 -26.17 5.05
C PHE A 246 -23.57 -27.13 4.47
N CYS A 247 -22.34 -27.17 5.02
CA CYS A 247 -21.32 -28.14 4.64
C CYS A 247 -21.78 -29.58 4.91
N ALA A 248 -22.44 -29.83 6.05
CA ALA A 248 -23.03 -31.13 6.36
C ALA A 248 -24.13 -31.52 5.37
N LEU A 249 -25.03 -30.60 5.03
CA LEU A 249 -26.09 -30.80 4.05
C LEU A 249 -25.51 -31.06 2.65
N ALA A 250 -24.51 -30.29 2.23
CA ALA A 250 -23.84 -30.44 0.95
C ALA A 250 -23.07 -31.78 0.86
N LEU A 251 -22.45 -32.22 1.97
CA LEU A 251 -21.84 -33.55 2.11
C LEU A 251 -22.89 -34.68 2.03
N VAL A 252 -24.06 -34.50 2.65
CA VAL A 252 -25.18 -35.48 2.60
C VAL A 252 -25.75 -35.57 1.17
N CYS A 253 -25.97 -34.44 0.50
CA CYS A 253 -26.39 -34.41 -0.90
C CYS A 253 -25.36 -35.06 -1.82
N TRP A 254 -24.07 -34.78 -1.62
CA TRP A 254 -22.98 -35.40 -2.37
C TRP A 254 -22.89 -36.92 -2.12
N TRP A 255 -23.01 -37.37 -0.87
CA TRP A 255 -23.02 -38.79 -0.52
C TRP A 255 -24.21 -39.52 -1.15
N SER A 256 -25.38 -38.86 -1.20
CA SER A 256 -26.57 -39.38 -1.88
C SER A 256 -26.32 -39.56 -3.38
N VAL A 257 -25.69 -38.58 -4.05
CA VAL A 257 -25.30 -38.67 -5.47
C VAL A 257 -24.28 -39.79 -5.71
N LEU A 258 -23.32 -39.99 -4.80
CA LEU A 258 -22.37 -41.10 -4.88
C LEU A 258 -23.03 -42.47 -4.71
N VAL A 259 -23.98 -42.60 -3.78
CA VAL A 259 -24.72 -43.84 -3.55
C VAL A 259 -25.61 -44.17 -4.76
N ILE A 260 -26.25 -43.16 -5.37
CA ILE A 260 -27.06 -43.31 -6.58
C ILE A 260 -26.19 -43.66 -7.80
N ALA A 261 -25.05 -42.96 -7.99
CA ALA A 261 -24.10 -43.22 -9.08
C ALA A 261 -23.36 -44.57 -8.90
N GLY A 262 -23.17 -45.01 -7.66
CA GLY A 262 -22.58 -46.30 -7.29
C GLY A 262 -23.43 -47.51 -7.68
N ARG A 263 -24.74 -47.33 -7.89
CA ARG A 263 -25.66 -48.37 -8.38
C ARG A 263 -25.58 -48.62 -9.90
N TYR A 264 -24.89 -47.75 -10.66
CA TYR A 264 -24.67 -47.88 -12.11
C TYR A 264 -23.26 -48.40 -12.46
N ARG A 265 -22.75 -49.39 -11.71
CA ARG A 265 -21.47 -50.06 -12.04
C ARG A 265 -21.70 -51.29 -12.93
N ARG A 266 -21.51 -51.15 -14.24
CA ARG A 266 -20.96 -52.22 -15.10
C ARG A 266 -20.55 -51.70 -16.50
N SER A 267 -19.40 -52.20 -16.95
CA SER A 267 -18.76 -52.00 -18.27
C SER A 267 -18.12 -50.61 -18.49
N SER A 268 -17.04 -50.41 -19.25
CA SER A 268 -15.93 -51.17 -19.86
C SER A 268 -15.27 -50.16 -20.82
N ALA A 269 -13.94 -50.26 -21.02
CA ALA A 269 -13.07 -49.67 -22.07
C ALA A 269 -12.01 -48.74 -21.45
N ARG A 270 -10.72 -49.09 -21.41
CA ARG A 270 -9.69 -49.32 -22.45
C ARG A 270 -9.04 -48.03 -22.97
N ASP A 271 -7.72 -48.07 -22.96
CA ASP A 271 -6.76 -47.01 -23.24
C ASP A 271 -6.95 -46.36 -24.61
N GLU A 272 -7.37 -45.10 -24.62
CA GLU A 272 -7.08 -44.15 -25.71
C GLU A 272 -6.76 -42.76 -25.14
N VAL A 273 -5.93 -42.03 -25.89
CA VAL A 273 -5.41 -40.68 -25.59
C VAL A 273 -6.53 -39.72 -25.14
N PRO A 274 -6.34 -38.89 -24.09
CA PRO A 274 -7.43 -38.15 -23.48
C PRO A 274 -7.95 -37.04 -24.42
N THR A 275 -8.97 -37.38 -25.19
CA THR A 275 -10.03 -36.46 -25.54
C THR A 275 -10.92 -36.24 -24.32
N PHE A 276 -11.71 -35.17 -24.30
CA PHE A 276 -12.46 -34.68 -23.14
C PHE A 276 -13.45 -35.75 -22.63
N GLU A 277 -13.01 -36.70 -21.80
CA GLU A 277 -13.92 -37.68 -21.21
C GLU A 277 -15.02 -36.93 -20.45
N PRO A 278 -16.30 -37.28 -20.67
CA PRO A 278 -17.38 -36.78 -19.84
C PRO A 278 -17.07 -37.17 -18.39
N ARG A 279 -16.90 -36.17 -17.52
CA ARG A 279 -16.73 -36.43 -16.09
C ARG A 279 -17.92 -37.23 -15.60
N ARG A 280 -17.65 -38.24 -14.77
CA ARG A 280 -18.72 -38.98 -14.09
C ARG A 280 -19.52 -38.02 -13.23
N SER A 281 -20.81 -38.27 -13.05
CA SER A 281 -21.71 -37.44 -12.22
C SER A 281 -21.11 -37.17 -10.83
N ALA A 282 -20.48 -38.18 -10.23
CA ALA A 282 -19.75 -38.09 -8.97
C ALA A 282 -18.62 -37.04 -8.97
N GLN A 283 -17.84 -36.96 -10.05
CA GLN A 283 -16.72 -36.02 -10.18
C GLN A 283 -17.23 -34.58 -10.34
N VAL A 284 -18.26 -34.40 -11.17
CA VAL A 284 -18.94 -33.10 -11.32
C VAL A 284 -19.53 -32.65 -9.99
N GLY A 285 -20.15 -33.56 -9.23
CA GLY A 285 -20.64 -33.30 -7.88
C GLY A 285 -19.53 -32.88 -6.91
N THR A 286 -18.38 -33.56 -6.92
CA THR A 286 -17.21 -33.17 -6.11
C THR A 286 -16.67 -31.79 -6.51
N ASP A 287 -16.52 -31.51 -7.81
CA ASP A 287 -16.05 -30.21 -8.29
C ASP A 287 -17.01 -29.08 -7.84
N ALA A 288 -18.32 -29.28 -8.02
CA ALA A 288 -19.34 -28.31 -7.63
C ALA A 288 -19.34 -28.08 -6.11
N LEU A 289 -19.24 -29.15 -5.31
CA LEU A 289 -19.15 -29.06 -3.85
C LEU A 289 -17.92 -28.25 -3.43
N VAL A 290 -16.75 -28.56 -3.97
CA VAL A 290 -15.51 -27.84 -3.65
C VAL A 290 -15.64 -26.36 -4.00
N LEU A 291 -16.15 -26.02 -5.19
CA LEU A 291 -16.32 -24.63 -5.59
C LEU A 291 -17.32 -23.89 -4.69
N VAL A 292 -18.48 -24.49 -4.43
CA VAL A 292 -19.52 -23.90 -3.57
C VAL A 292 -19.00 -23.68 -2.15
N VAL A 293 -18.30 -24.66 -1.58
CA VAL A 293 -17.75 -24.55 -0.22
C VAL A 293 -16.59 -23.56 -0.16
N SER A 294 -15.69 -23.52 -1.16
CA SER A 294 -14.65 -22.48 -1.24
C SER A 294 -15.24 -21.07 -1.28
N ILE A 295 -16.29 -20.87 -2.10
CA ILE A 295 -16.98 -19.57 -2.20
C ILE A 295 -17.75 -19.24 -0.92
N ALA A 296 -18.43 -20.22 -0.31
CA ALA A 296 -19.12 -20.04 0.96
C ALA A 296 -18.14 -19.72 2.12
N PHE A 297 -16.96 -20.37 2.13
CA PHE A 297 -15.89 -20.07 3.08
C PHE A 297 -15.35 -18.65 2.89
N LEU A 298 -15.16 -18.18 1.66
CA LEU A 298 -14.81 -16.77 1.44
C LEU A 298 -15.93 -15.84 1.91
N ALA A 299 -17.18 -16.13 1.51
CA ALA A 299 -18.33 -15.32 1.87
C ALA A 299 -18.56 -15.22 3.37
N SER A 300 -18.18 -16.23 4.17
CA SER A 300 -18.35 -16.18 5.62
C SER A 300 -17.46 -15.13 6.31
N TYR A 301 -16.42 -14.63 5.66
CA TYR A 301 -15.58 -13.54 6.16
C TYR A 301 -16.12 -12.15 5.80
N PHE A 302 -17.11 -12.05 4.91
CA PHE A 302 -17.67 -10.78 4.47
C PHE A 302 -19.10 -10.60 4.96
N PRO A 303 -19.33 -9.82 6.04
CA PRO A 303 -20.68 -9.55 6.51
C PRO A 303 -21.52 -8.91 5.40
N GLN A 304 -22.63 -9.56 5.04
CA GLN A 304 -23.50 -9.11 3.96
C GLN A 304 -24.07 -7.70 4.23
N GLN A 305 -24.33 -7.41 5.51
CA GLN A 305 -24.79 -6.09 5.96
C GLN A 305 -23.79 -4.98 5.64
N LEU A 306 -22.48 -5.26 5.74
CA LEU A 306 -21.43 -4.28 5.43
C LEU A 306 -21.17 -4.17 3.92
N LEU A 307 -21.21 -5.27 3.19
CA LEU A 307 -21.03 -5.25 1.73
C LEU A 307 -22.18 -4.52 1.01
N LEU A 308 -23.39 -4.66 1.53
CA LEU A 308 -24.61 -4.09 0.92
C LEU A 308 -25.02 -2.74 1.52
N SER A 309 -24.32 -2.25 2.56
CA SER A 309 -24.57 -0.91 3.08
C SER A 309 -23.99 0.16 2.15
N PRO A 310 -24.69 1.28 1.92
CA PRO A 310 -24.20 2.39 1.12
C PRO A 310 -23.28 3.30 1.95
N THR A 311 -22.24 2.75 2.57
CA THR A 311 -21.20 3.50 3.29
C THR A 311 -19.93 3.64 2.46
N THR A 312 -19.21 4.73 2.67
CA THR A 312 -17.99 5.08 1.94
C THR A 312 -16.84 4.27 2.49
N THR A 313 -16.23 3.39 1.69
CA THR A 313 -15.15 2.51 2.18
C THR A 313 -14.00 3.29 2.80
N ALA A 314 -13.49 2.82 3.93
CA ALA A 314 -12.30 3.33 4.60
C ALA A 314 -11.10 2.40 4.36
N GLY A 315 -9.98 2.58 5.07
CA GLY A 315 -8.81 1.71 5.04
C GLY A 315 -7.85 1.96 3.87
N GLY A 316 -6.56 2.09 4.18
CA GLY A 316 -5.47 2.19 3.19
C GLY A 316 -5.79 3.14 2.03
N ASP A 317 -5.53 2.68 0.80
CA ASP A 317 -5.78 3.40 -0.45
C ASP A 317 -7.24 3.25 -0.92
N MET A 318 -7.98 2.30 -0.34
CA MET A 318 -9.35 1.98 -0.73
C MET A 318 -10.26 3.21 -0.63
N ALA A 319 -10.09 4.02 0.41
CA ALA A 319 -10.82 5.26 0.60
C ALA A 319 -10.71 6.22 -0.59
N SER A 320 -9.49 6.47 -1.06
CA SER A 320 -9.23 7.43 -2.13
C SER A 320 -9.73 6.95 -3.50
N HIS A 321 -9.96 5.64 -3.67
CA HIS A 321 -10.52 5.09 -4.90
C HIS A 321 -12.01 5.38 -5.10
N VAL A 322 -12.76 5.67 -4.03
CA VAL A 322 -14.22 5.93 -4.13
C VAL A 322 -14.50 7.15 -5.00
N TYR A 323 -13.77 8.25 -4.77
CA TYR A 323 -13.87 9.46 -5.61
C TYR A 323 -13.65 9.15 -7.09
N SER A 324 -12.68 8.30 -7.40
CA SER A 324 -12.32 7.96 -8.78
C SER A 324 -13.38 7.12 -9.47
N ALA A 325 -14.02 6.21 -8.73
CA ALA A 325 -15.14 5.43 -9.23
C ALA A 325 -16.36 6.32 -9.50
N VAL A 326 -16.67 7.25 -8.59
CA VAL A 326 -17.74 8.23 -8.75
C VAL A 326 -17.45 9.14 -9.94
N PHE A 327 -16.22 9.66 -10.05
CA PHE A 327 -15.79 10.52 -11.16
C PHE A 327 -15.90 9.81 -12.53
N LEU A 328 -15.53 8.53 -12.61
CA LEU A 328 -15.74 7.73 -13.84
C LEU A 328 -17.22 7.67 -14.22
N ARG A 329 -18.09 7.33 -13.25
CA ARG A 329 -19.53 7.12 -13.46
C ARG A 329 -20.27 8.41 -13.79
N GLU A 330 -19.96 9.51 -13.11
CA GLU A 330 -20.74 10.75 -13.15
C GLU A 330 -20.19 11.79 -14.11
N VAL A 331 -18.90 11.73 -14.44
CA VAL A 331 -18.24 12.75 -15.27
C VAL A 331 -17.75 12.16 -16.59
N LEU A 332 -16.92 11.11 -16.54
CA LEU A 332 -16.25 10.60 -17.75
C LEU A 332 -17.20 9.83 -18.67
N LEU A 333 -17.92 8.83 -18.15
CA LEU A 333 -18.79 7.99 -18.98
C LEU A 333 -19.92 8.77 -19.66
N PRO A 334 -20.61 9.73 -19.00
CA PRO A 334 -21.58 10.60 -19.67
C PRO A 334 -20.97 11.45 -20.79
N ALA A 335 -19.68 11.81 -20.69
CA ALA A 335 -18.94 12.50 -21.74
C ALA A 335 -18.40 11.55 -22.84
N GLY A 336 -18.71 10.24 -22.78
CA GLY A 336 -18.21 9.24 -23.72
C GLY A 336 -16.73 8.91 -23.53
N GLN A 337 -16.17 9.20 -22.35
CA GLN A 337 -14.76 9.03 -22.02
C GLN A 337 -14.54 7.93 -20.97
N VAL A 338 -13.37 7.28 -21.03
CA VAL A 338 -12.89 6.37 -19.97
C VAL A 338 -11.71 7.00 -19.19
N SER A 339 -11.03 7.97 -19.80
CA SER A 339 -9.95 8.74 -19.21
C SER A 339 -10.11 10.22 -19.59
N GLY A 340 -9.83 11.13 -18.67
CA GLY A 340 -9.99 12.58 -18.88
C GLY A 340 -9.23 13.39 -17.84
N TRP A 341 -9.39 14.72 -17.86
CA TRP A 341 -8.75 15.58 -16.86
C TRP A 341 -9.53 15.61 -15.55
N CYS A 342 -8.86 15.30 -14.44
CA CYS A 342 -9.41 15.42 -13.09
C CYS A 342 -8.73 16.59 -12.36
N PRO A 343 -9.44 17.67 -12.00
CA PRO A 343 -8.87 18.83 -11.29
C PRO A 343 -8.70 18.62 -9.77
N GLY A 344 -9.21 17.51 -9.22
CA GLY A 344 -9.40 17.32 -7.77
C GLY A 344 -8.12 17.20 -6.92
N ASN A 345 -7.03 16.64 -7.46
CA ASN A 345 -5.74 16.47 -6.75
C ASN A 345 -4.59 16.92 -7.65
N TYR A 346 -3.39 17.12 -7.10
CA TYR A 346 -2.15 17.37 -7.86
C TYR A 346 -2.19 18.53 -8.85
N CYS A 347 -3.00 19.55 -8.58
CA CYS A 347 -3.28 20.66 -9.51
C CYS A 347 -3.87 20.21 -10.87
N GLY A 348 -4.43 19.00 -10.91
CA GLY A 348 -4.95 18.37 -12.12
C GLY A 348 -4.08 17.22 -12.62
N PHE A 349 -4.71 16.14 -13.07
CA PHE A 349 -4.00 14.99 -13.67
C PHE A 349 -4.92 14.20 -14.62
N PRO A 350 -4.34 13.43 -15.58
CA PRO A 350 -5.12 12.61 -16.51
C PRO A 350 -5.58 11.29 -15.87
N ILE A 351 -6.70 11.30 -15.16
CA ILE A 351 -7.24 10.13 -14.47
C ILE A 351 -7.55 8.99 -15.45
N PHE A 352 -7.26 7.75 -15.05
CA PHE A 352 -7.34 6.52 -15.86
C PHE A 352 -6.45 6.46 -17.12
N GLN A 353 -5.63 7.47 -17.42
CA GLN A 353 -4.61 7.37 -18.47
C GLN A 353 -3.43 6.49 -18.03
N PHE A 354 -3.05 6.58 -16.75
CA PHE A 354 -1.95 5.82 -16.14
C PHE A 354 -2.43 4.84 -15.06
N TYR A 355 -3.72 4.47 -15.09
CA TYR A 355 -4.31 3.49 -14.19
C TYR A 355 -5.31 2.59 -14.92
N PHE A 356 -5.67 1.47 -14.32
CA PHE A 356 -6.43 0.40 -14.98
C PHE A 356 -7.95 0.61 -14.85
N PRO A 357 -8.70 0.70 -15.97
CA PRO A 357 -10.11 1.09 -15.90
C PRO A 357 -11.08 -0.06 -15.66
N LEU A 358 -10.72 -1.34 -15.89
CA LEU A 358 -11.71 -2.42 -15.98
C LEU A 358 -12.52 -2.62 -14.69
N ALA A 359 -11.87 -2.59 -13.53
CA ALA A 359 -12.56 -2.76 -12.25
C ALA A 359 -13.59 -1.63 -12.01
N PHE A 360 -13.21 -0.39 -12.31
CA PHE A 360 -14.10 0.77 -12.18
C PHE A 360 -15.23 0.77 -13.20
N LEU A 361 -14.98 0.30 -14.44
CA LEU A 361 -16.01 0.11 -15.45
C LEU A 361 -17.03 -0.94 -15.00
N ALA A 362 -16.58 -2.03 -14.37
CA ALA A 362 -17.47 -3.04 -13.78
C ALA A 362 -18.31 -2.46 -12.63
N MET A 363 -17.70 -1.63 -11.76
CA MET A 363 -18.42 -0.91 -10.69
C MET A 363 -19.47 0.06 -11.27
N ALA A 364 -19.11 0.85 -12.28
CA ALA A 364 -20.03 1.78 -12.93
C ALA A 364 -21.18 1.05 -13.66
N ALA A 365 -20.92 -0.12 -14.25
CA ALA A 365 -21.96 -0.95 -14.84
C ALA A 365 -22.89 -1.55 -13.76
N ALA A 366 -22.34 -2.02 -12.65
CA ALA A 366 -23.12 -2.54 -11.52
C ALA A 366 -23.96 -1.44 -10.87
N SER A 367 -23.49 -0.19 -10.85
CA SER A 367 -24.21 0.93 -10.24
C SER A 367 -25.46 1.37 -11.01
N LEU A 368 -25.72 0.77 -12.18
CA LEU A 368 -27.00 0.88 -12.89
C LEU A 368 -28.14 0.15 -12.17
N VAL A 369 -27.82 -0.82 -11.29
CA VAL A 369 -28.80 -1.67 -10.61
C VAL A 369 -28.73 -1.54 -9.08
N VAL A 370 -27.55 -1.23 -8.52
CA VAL A 370 -27.34 -1.03 -7.08
C VAL A 370 -26.71 0.33 -6.80
N PRO A 371 -26.77 0.88 -5.57
CA PRO A 371 -26.11 2.15 -5.25
C PRO A 371 -24.60 2.13 -5.55
N MET A 372 -24.03 3.26 -5.96
CA MET A 372 -22.63 3.37 -6.39
C MET A 372 -21.64 2.85 -5.33
N LEU A 373 -21.87 3.14 -4.04
CA LEU A 373 -21.02 2.68 -2.94
C LEU A 373 -21.09 1.15 -2.73
N VAL A 374 -22.26 0.55 -2.96
CA VAL A 374 -22.43 -0.92 -2.95
C VAL A 374 -21.73 -1.54 -4.16
N ALA A 375 -21.94 -0.96 -5.34
CA ALA A 375 -21.27 -1.40 -6.57
C ALA A 375 -19.74 -1.34 -6.43
N PHE A 376 -19.22 -0.31 -5.77
CA PHE A 376 -17.80 -0.17 -5.44
C PHE A 376 -17.33 -1.35 -4.58
N LYS A 377 -17.95 -1.62 -3.43
CA LYS A 377 -17.61 -2.75 -2.55
C LYS A 377 -17.69 -4.12 -3.24
N LEU A 378 -18.69 -4.33 -4.09
CA LEU A 378 -18.82 -5.57 -4.87
C LEU A 378 -17.70 -5.69 -5.92
N GLY A 379 -17.33 -4.57 -6.55
CA GLY A 379 -16.23 -4.51 -7.50
C GLY A 379 -14.87 -4.76 -6.85
N THR A 380 -14.65 -4.32 -5.60
CA THR A 380 -13.37 -4.50 -4.91
C THR A 380 -13.10 -5.98 -4.59
N VAL A 381 -14.12 -6.75 -4.21
CA VAL A 381 -14.00 -8.19 -3.90
C VAL A 381 -14.10 -9.10 -5.12
N LEU A 382 -14.43 -8.56 -6.30
CA LEU A 382 -14.70 -9.36 -7.50
C LEU A 382 -13.52 -10.30 -7.86
N GLY A 383 -12.29 -9.79 -7.79
CA GLY A 383 -11.09 -10.60 -8.04
C GLY A 383 -10.94 -11.76 -7.04
N THR A 384 -11.16 -11.48 -5.76
CA THR A 384 -11.09 -12.47 -4.68
C THR A 384 -12.06 -13.64 -4.88
N PHE A 385 -13.32 -13.35 -5.22
CA PHE A 385 -14.33 -14.39 -5.45
C PHE A 385 -14.17 -15.10 -6.81
N LEU A 386 -13.60 -14.42 -7.82
CA LEU A 386 -13.30 -15.04 -9.10
C LEU A 386 -12.07 -15.94 -9.05
N LEU A 387 -11.12 -15.74 -8.12
CA LEU A 387 -9.85 -16.46 -8.12
C LEU A 387 -10.01 -18.00 -8.01
N PRO A 388 -10.80 -18.57 -7.08
CA PRO A 388 -11.02 -20.02 -7.04
C PRO A 388 -11.67 -20.57 -8.32
N LEU A 389 -12.63 -19.82 -8.89
CA LEU A 389 -13.30 -20.18 -10.14
C LEU A 389 -12.33 -20.13 -11.34
N GLY A 390 -11.49 -19.10 -11.39
CA GLY A 390 -10.45 -18.88 -12.39
C GLY A 390 -9.37 -19.95 -12.35
N ALA A 391 -8.93 -20.36 -11.16
CA ALA A 391 -8.01 -21.47 -10.96
C ALA A 391 -8.60 -22.80 -11.45
N TYR A 392 -9.82 -23.13 -11.04
CA TYR A 392 -10.53 -24.31 -11.52
C TYR A 392 -10.65 -24.31 -13.04
N LEU A 393 -11.13 -23.20 -13.63
CA LEU A 393 -11.34 -23.09 -15.06
C LEU A 393 -10.02 -23.15 -15.84
N GLY A 394 -8.98 -22.44 -15.38
CA GLY A 394 -7.66 -22.43 -16.00
C GLY A 394 -7.05 -23.82 -16.06
N LEU A 395 -7.04 -24.55 -14.92
CA LEU A 395 -6.55 -25.93 -14.88
C LEU A 395 -7.41 -26.87 -15.74
N ARG A 396 -8.74 -26.72 -15.71
CA ARG A 396 -9.66 -27.56 -16.48
C ARG A 396 -9.46 -27.38 -17.98
N VAL A 397 -9.34 -26.14 -18.44
CA VAL A 397 -9.16 -25.80 -19.87
C VAL A 397 -7.76 -26.17 -20.35
N ALA A 398 -6.73 -26.00 -19.51
CA ALA A 398 -5.38 -26.50 -19.78
C ALA A 398 -5.33 -28.04 -19.90
N GLY A 399 -6.35 -28.72 -19.37
CA GLY A 399 -6.54 -30.17 -19.49
C GLY A 399 -5.94 -30.97 -18.35
N SER A 400 -5.84 -30.37 -17.16
CA SER A 400 -5.50 -31.09 -15.94
C SER A 400 -6.56 -32.17 -15.65
N PRO A 401 -6.14 -33.42 -15.34
CA PRO A 401 -7.08 -34.49 -15.02
C PRO A 401 -7.79 -34.24 -13.68
N PHE A 402 -8.95 -34.85 -13.50
CA PHE A 402 -9.61 -34.85 -12.19
C PHE A 402 -8.74 -35.64 -11.18
N PRO A 403 -8.55 -35.17 -9.94
CA PRO A 403 -9.17 -33.99 -9.31
C PRO A 403 -8.41 -32.66 -9.38
N GLY A 404 -7.37 -32.52 -10.21
CA GLY A 404 -6.50 -31.34 -10.27
C GLY A 404 -7.23 -29.97 -10.30
N PRO A 405 -8.26 -29.77 -11.15
CA PRO A 405 -9.02 -28.52 -11.14
C PRO A 405 -9.71 -28.17 -9.82
N ALA A 406 -10.29 -29.13 -9.11
CA ALA A 406 -10.89 -28.89 -7.79
C ALA A 406 -9.82 -28.50 -6.76
N LEU A 407 -8.66 -29.16 -6.80
CA LEU A 407 -7.51 -28.79 -5.96
C LEU A 407 -6.98 -27.40 -6.31
N GLY A 408 -7.09 -26.97 -7.56
CA GLY A 408 -6.74 -25.61 -7.99
C GLY A 408 -7.61 -24.55 -7.34
N ALA A 409 -8.91 -24.78 -7.23
CA ALA A 409 -9.79 -23.88 -6.47
C ALA A 409 -9.38 -23.83 -4.99
N LEU A 410 -9.13 -24.98 -4.37
CA LEU A 410 -8.73 -25.07 -2.96
C LEU A 410 -7.39 -24.39 -2.67
N SER A 411 -6.40 -24.55 -3.57
CA SER A 411 -5.06 -23.99 -3.37
C SER A 411 -5.00 -22.47 -3.43
N THR A 412 -6.06 -21.80 -3.90
CA THR A 412 -6.17 -20.33 -3.82
C THR A 412 -6.49 -19.82 -2.42
N LEU A 413 -7.13 -20.63 -1.55
CA LEU A 413 -7.54 -20.17 -0.22
C LEU A 413 -6.33 -19.82 0.67
N PRO A 414 -5.28 -20.68 0.79
CA PRO A 414 -4.08 -20.30 1.54
C PRO A 414 -3.41 -19.01 1.04
N PHE A 415 -3.44 -18.75 -0.27
CA PHE A 415 -2.89 -17.53 -0.84
C PHE A 415 -3.74 -16.30 -0.49
N LEU A 416 -5.07 -16.40 -0.61
CA LEU A 416 -5.98 -15.30 -0.29
C LEU A 416 -5.87 -14.85 1.17
N PHE A 417 -5.56 -15.77 2.09
CA PHE A 417 -5.49 -15.52 3.53
C PHE A 417 -4.06 -15.28 4.06
N ILE A 418 -3.06 -15.05 3.19
CA ILE A 418 -1.75 -14.60 3.67
C ILE A 418 -1.93 -13.23 4.32
N ASP A 419 -1.68 -13.14 5.63
CA ASP A 419 -1.80 -11.92 6.44
C ASP A 419 -0.45 -11.25 6.74
N SER A 420 0.67 -11.93 6.45
CA SER A 420 2.03 -11.41 6.61
C SER A 420 2.39 -10.25 5.65
N ASN A 421 1.54 -9.94 4.67
CA ASN A 421 1.71 -8.79 3.79
C ASN A 421 0.37 -8.17 3.40
N SER A 422 0.31 -6.84 3.43
CA SER A 422 -0.90 -6.05 3.21
C SER A 422 -0.90 -5.20 1.95
N VAL A 423 0.17 -5.21 1.15
CA VAL A 423 0.36 -4.32 -0.03
C VAL A 423 1.16 -4.96 -1.17
N TRP A 424 1.23 -6.30 -1.26
CA TRP A 424 2.02 -6.96 -2.32
C TRP A 424 1.18 -7.28 -3.56
N GLY A 425 -0.08 -7.70 -3.36
CA GLY A 425 -1.03 -7.97 -4.44
C GLY A 425 -1.82 -9.25 -4.27
N GLY A 426 -3.11 -9.19 -4.63
CA GLY A 426 -3.95 -10.37 -4.90
C GLY A 426 -4.51 -11.13 -3.69
N ASN A 427 -3.87 -11.06 -2.52
CA ASN A 427 -4.45 -11.57 -1.26
C ASN A 427 -5.53 -10.63 -0.70
N LEU A 428 -6.24 -11.07 0.34
CA LEU A 428 -7.31 -10.31 0.99
C LEU A 428 -6.80 -8.98 1.60
N PRO A 429 -5.74 -8.98 2.43
CA PRO A 429 -5.18 -7.73 2.95
C PRO A 429 -4.83 -6.71 1.86
N SER A 430 -4.12 -7.13 0.80
CA SER A 430 -3.76 -6.23 -0.31
C SER A 430 -4.98 -5.72 -1.07
N THR A 431 -5.97 -6.59 -1.30
CA THR A 431 -7.23 -6.20 -1.94
C THR A 431 -7.92 -5.10 -1.12
N LEU A 432 -7.99 -5.27 0.20
CA LEU A 432 -8.59 -4.32 1.14
C LEU A 432 -7.75 -3.04 1.29
N SER A 433 -6.43 -3.10 1.11
CA SER A 433 -5.58 -1.91 1.05
C SER A 433 -5.76 -1.07 -0.22
N GLY A 434 -6.52 -1.55 -1.22
CA GLY A 434 -6.81 -0.83 -2.47
C GLY A 434 -6.39 -1.58 -3.74
N GLU A 435 -5.80 -2.76 -3.65
CA GLU A 435 -5.23 -3.48 -4.80
C GLU A 435 -6.23 -4.41 -5.49
N PHE A 436 -7.50 -4.04 -5.48
CA PHE A 436 -8.57 -4.83 -6.09
C PHE A 436 -8.43 -4.97 -7.61
N ALA A 437 -7.87 -3.97 -8.30
CA ALA A 437 -7.58 -4.06 -9.73
C ALA A 437 -6.55 -5.16 -10.02
N TYR A 438 -5.51 -5.27 -9.16
CA TYR A 438 -4.51 -6.34 -9.24
C TYR A 438 -5.17 -7.70 -9.00
N SER A 439 -6.00 -7.80 -7.96
CA SER A 439 -6.75 -9.02 -7.63
C SER A 439 -7.62 -9.49 -8.80
N LEU A 440 -8.35 -8.58 -9.45
CA LEU A 440 -9.13 -8.89 -10.66
C LEU A 440 -8.24 -9.35 -11.82
N GLY A 441 -7.13 -8.65 -12.08
CA GLY A 441 -6.20 -9.03 -13.14
C GLY A 441 -5.59 -10.42 -12.94
N LEU A 442 -5.22 -10.76 -11.70
CA LEU A 442 -4.72 -12.09 -11.33
C LEU A 442 -5.78 -13.18 -11.56
N ALA A 443 -7.02 -12.95 -11.10
CA ALA A 443 -8.12 -13.89 -11.27
C ALA A 443 -8.47 -14.14 -12.75
N LEU A 444 -8.26 -13.15 -13.63
CA LEU A 444 -8.44 -13.28 -15.08
C LEU A 444 -7.22 -13.92 -15.79
N ALA A 445 -6.00 -13.68 -15.30
CA ALA A 445 -4.77 -14.17 -15.92
C ALA A 445 -4.66 -15.71 -15.90
N ILE A 446 -5.11 -16.35 -14.82
CA ILE A 446 -5.07 -17.80 -14.66
C ILE A 446 -5.95 -18.54 -15.71
N PRO A 447 -7.25 -18.24 -15.86
CA PRO A 447 -8.05 -18.84 -16.92
C PRO A 447 -7.55 -18.42 -18.31
N ALA A 448 -7.08 -17.18 -18.51
CA ALA A 448 -6.46 -16.76 -19.77
C ALA A 448 -5.30 -17.68 -20.17
N LEU A 449 -4.38 -17.98 -19.23
CA LEU A 449 -3.26 -18.89 -19.45
C LEU A 449 -3.74 -20.30 -19.86
N GLY A 450 -4.80 -20.81 -19.22
CA GLY A 450 -5.43 -22.08 -19.59
C GLY A 450 -5.99 -22.09 -21.02
N PHE A 451 -6.67 -21.02 -21.43
CA PHE A 451 -7.20 -20.87 -22.79
C PHE A 451 -6.10 -20.68 -23.83
N ILE A 452 -5.03 -19.94 -23.53
CA ILE A 452 -3.85 -19.79 -24.40
C ILE A 452 -3.17 -21.14 -24.58
N HIS A 453 -2.91 -21.87 -23.50
CA HIS A 453 -2.34 -23.22 -23.56
C HIS A 453 -3.17 -24.13 -24.46
N ARG A 454 -4.51 -24.12 -24.31
CA ARG A 454 -5.42 -24.89 -25.18
C ARG A 454 -5.36 -24.43 -26.64
N ALA A 455 -5.33 -23.13 -26.92
CA ALA A 455 -5.25 -22.62 -28.30
C ALA A 455 -3.95 -23.03 -28.98
N VAL A 456 -2.82 -22.83 -28.30
CA VAL A 456 -1.47 -23.06 -28.83
C VAL A 456 -1.11 -24.54 -28.93
N VAL A 457 -1.47 -25.34 -27.92
CA VAL A 457 -1.07 -26.76 -27.85
C VAL A 457 -2.08 -27.67 -28.55
N ARG A 458 -3.38 -27.34 -28.53
CA ARG A 458 -4.47 -28.20 -29.04
C ARG A 458 -5.15 -27.65 -30.30
N GLY A 459 -4.66 -26.55 -30.87
CA GLY A 459 -5.22 -25.97 -32.10
C GLY A 459 -6.62 -25.39 -31.93
N ALA A 460 -6.93 -24.77 -30.78
CA ALA A 460 -8.20 -24.06 -30.59
C ALA A 460 -8.15 -22.63 -31.14
N GLY A 461 -9.30 -21.97 -31.26
CA GLY A 461 -9.40 -20.59 -31.78
C GLY A 461 -8.70 -19.55 -30.90
N VAL A 462 -8.17 -18.50 -31.53
CA VAL A 462 -7.36 -17.43 -30.88
C VAL A 462 -8.17 -16.26 -30.33
N ALA A 463 -9.43 -16.11 -30.74
CA ALA A 463 -10.26 -14.94 -30.39
C ALA A 463 -10.53 -14.80 -28.87
N LEU A 464 -11.03 -15.87 -28.22
CA LEU A 464 -11.30 -15.83 -26.77
C LEU A 464 -10.01 -15.63 -25.94
N PRO A 465 -8.90 -16.35 -26.18
CA PRO A 465 -7.63 -16.03 -25.53
C PRO A 465 -7.21 -14.57 -25.70
N ALA A 466 -7.34 -14.00 -26.90
CA ALA A 466 -6.98 -12.60 -27.15
C ALA A 466 -7.84 -11.63 -26.34
N LEU A 467 -9.15 -11.86 -26.28
CA LEU A 467 -10.08 -11.08 -25.46
C LEU A 467 -9.74 -11.17 -23.96
N LEU A 468 -9.38 -12.36 -23.48
CA LEU A 468 -8.98 -12.56 -22.08
C LEU A 468 -7.66 -11.84 -21.76
N VAL A 469 -6.66 -11.88 -22.66
CA VAL A 469 -5.41 -11.10 -22.49
C VAL A 469 -5.69 -9.60 -22.46
N ALA A 470 -6.57 -9.10 -23.33
CA ALA A 470 -6.99 -7.70 -23.29
C ALA A 470 -7.71 -7.35 -21.98
N ALA A 471 -8.60 -8.23 -21.49
CA ALA A 471 -9.26 -8.03 -20.20
C ALA A 471 -8.25 -8.00 -19.04
N VAL A 472 -7.24 -8.88 -19.05
CA VAL A 472 -6.13 -8.83 -18.07
C VAL A 472 -5.39 -7.50 -18.15
N GLY A 473 -5.09 -7.00 -19.36
CA GLY A 473 -4.41 -5.71 -19.55
C GLY A 473 -5.23 -4.51 -19.05
N PHE A 474 -6.53 -4.47 -19.33
CA PHE A 474 -7.42 -3.42 -18.80
C PHE A 474 -7.66 -3.55 -17.28
N ALA A 475 -7.44 -4.74 -16.70
CA ALA A 475 -7.53 -4.98 -15.26
C ALA A 475 -6.27 -4.54 -14.53
N HIS A 476 -5.09 -5.01 -14.96
CA HIS A 476 -3.82 -4.67 -14.32
C HIS A 476 -2.57 -5.05 -15.15
N GLY A 477 -1.54 -4.20 -15.13
CA GLY A 477 -0.28 -4.38 -15.85
C GLY A 477 0.60 -5.53 -15.33
N TYR A 478 0.78 -5.67 -14.02
CA TYR A 478 1.55 -6.79 -13.43
C TYR A 478 1.06 -8.20 -13.86
N PRO A 479 -0.23 -8.54 -13.74
CA PRO A 479 -0.76 -9.80 -14.28
C PRO A 479 -0.57 -9.95 -15.79
N LEU A 480 -0.66 -8.87 -16.58
CA LEU A 480 -0.41 -8.90 -18.02
C LEU A 480 1.04 -9.28 -18.34
N LEU A 481 2.01 -8.68 -17.64
CA LEU A 481 3.43 -8.99 -17.80
C LEU A 481 3.74 -10.44 -17.41
N TRP A 482 3.19 -10.90 -16.27
CA TRP A 482 3.35 -12.28 -15.83
C TRP A 482 2.73 -13.28 -16.80
N LEU A 483 1.52 -13.01 -17.30
CA LEU A 483 0.85 -13.84 -18.30
C LEU A 483 1.67 -13.93 -19.59
N GLY A 484 2.10 -12.78 -20.14
CA GLY A 484 2.93 -12.72 -21.34
C GLY A 484 4.22 -13.52 -21.19
N MET A 485 4.99 -13.28 -20.13
CA MET A 485 6.24 -13.99 -19.84
C MET A 485 6.02 -15.50 -19.69
N THR A 486 4.96 -15.92 -19.00
CA THR A 486 4.64 -17.34 -18.81
C THR A 486 4.34 -18.05 -20.13
N THR A 487 3.65 -17.37 -21.06
CA THR A 487 3.28 -17.98 -22.36
C THR A 487 4.47 -18.23 -23.30
N LEU A 488 5.61 -17.55 -23.10
CA LEU A 488 6.84 -17.79 -23.89
C LEU A 488 7.34 -19.22 -23.74
N ALA A 489 7.10 -19.88 -22.60
CA ALA A 489 7.45 -21.27 -22.38
C ALA A 489 6.75 -22.24 -23.35
N LEU A 490 5.64 -21.83 -23.98
CA LEU A 490 4.95 -22.65 -24.98
C LEU A 490 5.75 -22.76 -26.29
N VAL A 491 6.58 -21.77 -26.62
CA VAL A 491 7.45 -21.76 -27.82
C VAL A 491 8.67 -22.66 -27.64
N ALA A 492 9.07 -22.97 -26.41
CA ALA A 492 10.24 -23.79 -26.11
C ALA A 492 10.16 -25.26 -26.59
N SER A 493 9.08 -25.68 -27.25
CA SER A 493 9.00 -27.02 -27.86
C SER A 493 9.57 -27.01 -29.29
N PRO A 494 10.61 -27.82 -29.58
CA PRO A 494 11.33 -27.75 -30.85
C PRO A 494 10.54 -28.24 -32.07
N ARG A 495 9.41 -28.94 -31.89
CA ARG A 495 8.71 -29.63 -32.99
C ARG A 495 7.61 -28.83 -33.68
N PHE A 496 7.17 -27.69 -33.14
CA PHE A 496 6.13 -26.83 -33.73
C PHE A 496 6.29 -25.37 -33.29
N TRP A 497 7.52 -24.93 -33.09
CA TRP A 497 7.79 -23.64 -32.45
C TRP A 497 7.26 -22.47 -33.29
N MET A 498 7.29 -22.59 -34.63
CA MET A 498 6.81 -21.56 -35.54
C MET A 498 5.28 -21.44 -35.51
N GLU A 499 4.55 -22.55 -35.52
CA GLU A 499 3.09 -22.55 -35.41
C GLU A 499 2.63 -22.02 -34.05
N ARG A 500 3.34 -22.40 -32.98
CA ARG A 500 3.06 -21.90 -31.63
C ARG A 500 3.37 -20.41 -31.50
N LEU A 501 4.48 -19.96 -32.07
CA LEU A 501 4.83 -18.54 -32.13
C LEU A 501 3.78 -17.77 -32.92
N ALA A 502 3.35 -18.24 -34.09
CA ALA A 502 2.31 -17.61 -34.88
C ALA A 502 0.98 -17.50 -34.11
N ALA A 503 0.57 -18.56 -33.42
CA ALA A 503 -0.63 -18.54 -32.58
C ALA A 503 -0.51 -17.54 -31.41
N LEU A 504 0.63 -17.52 -30.73
CA LEU A 504 0.88 -16.56 -29.65
C LEU A 504 0.93 -15.12 -30.14
N THR A 505 1.58 -14.86 -31.28
CA THR A 505 1.62 -13.55 -31.94
C THR A 505 0.22 -13.12 -32.35
N ALA A 506 -0.62 -14.02 -32.86
CA ALA A 506 -2.01 -13.69 -33.17
C ALA A 506 -2.80 -13.33 -31.91
N ILE A 507 -2.67 -14.11 -30.83
CA ILE A 507 -3.37 -13.88 -29.56
C ILE A 507 -2.95 -12.54 -28.94
N HIS A 508 -1.64 -12.35 -28.71
CA HIS A 508 -1.10 -11.16 -28.06
C HIS A 508 -1.16 -9.93 -28.98
N GLY A 509 -1.04 -10.12 -30.30
CA GLY A 509 -1.19 -9.05 -31.28
C GLY A 509 -2.62 -8.50 -31.32
N ILE A 510 -3.64 -9.37 -31.38
CA ILE A 510 -5.04 -8.92 -31.27
C ILE A 510 -5.28 -8.24 -29.92
N ALA A 511 -4.77 -8.80 -28.82
CA ALA A 511 -4.92 -8.19 -27.50
C ALA A 511 -4.24 -6.81 -27.39
N PHE A 512 -3.03 -6.67 -27.93
CA PHE A 512 -2.30 -5.40 -28.00
C PHE A 512 -3.10 -4.35 -28.80
N LEU A 513 -3.66 -4.75 -29.94
CA LEU A 513 -4.52 -3.87 -30.73
C LEU A 513 -5.77 -3.46 -29.94
N LEU A 514 -6.47 -4.40 -29.30
CA LEU A 514 -7.63 -4.10 -28.46
C LEU A 514 -7.32 -3.09 -27.34
N LEU A 515 -6.14 -3.24 -26.71
CA LEU A 515 -5.65 -2.33 -25.68
C LEU A 515 -5.19 -0.97 -26.21
N GLY A 516 -5.09 -0.78 -27.53
CA GLY A 516 -4.48 0.38 -28.19
C GLY A 516 -4.94 1.73 -27.66
N ALA A 517 -6.25 1.93 -27.48
CA ALA A 517 -6.84 3.18 -26.99
C ALA A 517 -6.37 3.60 -25.60
N TRP A 518 -5.92 2.65 -24.77
CA TRP A 518 -5.38 2.90 -23.44
C TRP A 518 -3.86 2.78 -23.41
N LEU A 519 -3.30 1.74 -24.02
CA LEU A 519 -1.87 1.43 -23.99
C LEU A 519 -1.02 2.44 -24.75
N VAL A 520 -1.49 2.94 -25.91
CA VAL A 520 -0.71 3.93 -26.67
C VAL A 520 -0.60 5.26 -25.93
N PRO A 521 -1.68 5.89 -25.43
CA PRO A 521 -1.56 7.08 -24.59
C PRO A 521 -0.72 6.86 -23.33
N LEU A 522 -0.90 5.72 -22.65
CA LEU A 522 -0.12 5.37 -21.45
C LEU A 522 1.38 5.38 -21.73
N LEU A 523 1.82 4.69 -22.79
CA LEU A 523 3.24 4.61 -23.14
C LEU A 523 3.77 5.94 -23.68
N TRP A 524 3.02 6.62 -24.55
CA TRP A 524 3.45 7.87 -25.17
C TRP A 524 3.61 9.01 -24.17
N PHE A 525 2.70 9.10 -23.19
CA PHE A 525 2.73 10.15 -22.17
C PHE A 525 3.48 9.75 -20.89
N SER A 526 4.06 8.54 -20.84
CA SER A 526 4.85 8.08 -19.68
C SER A 526 5.97 9.03 -19.24
N PRO A 527 6.65 9.82 -20.10
CA PRO A 527 7.65 10.79 -19.64
C PRO A 527 7.09 11.90 -18.76
N TRP A 528 5.77 12.09 -18.74
CA TRP A 528 5.06 13.09 -17.93
C TRP A 528 4.54 12.52 -16.61
N THR A 529 4.91 11.28 -16.28
CA THR A 529 4.61 10.64 -14.99
C THR A 529 5.74 10.89 -13.99
N THR A 530 5.53 10.44 -12.75
CA THR A 530 6.57 10.38 -11.73
C THR A 530 6.81 8.91 -11.36
N PRO A 531 7.97 8.33 -11.75
CA PRO A 531 8.23 6.92 -11.52
C PRO A 531 8.38 6.60 -10.03
N TYR A 532 7.96 5.40 -9.65
CA TYR A 532 8.13 4.83 -8.32
C TYR A 532 8.75 3.45 -8.51
N ALA A 533 10.05 3.35 -8.26
CA ALA A 533 10.80 2.11 -8.31
C ALA A 533 11.44 1.89 -6.94
N ASP A 534 11.19 0.72 -6.35
CA ASP A 534 11.82 0.29 -5.12
C ASP A 534 12.25 -1.16 -5.28
N ALA A 535 13.35 -1.54 -4.62
CA ALA A 535 13.86 -2.90 -4.63
C ALA A 535 13.62 -3.50 -3.24
N TRP A 536 12.76 -4.50 -3.18
CA TRP A 536 12.41 -5.15 -1.93
C TRP A 536 13.53 -6.07 -1.46
N GLY A 537 13.81 -6.02 -0.15
CA GLY A 537 14.70 -6.94 0.55
C GLY A 537 13.88 -7.87 1.44
N PHE A 538 14.29 -9.14 1.52
CA PHE A 538 13.70 -10.11 2.46
C PHE A 538 14.64 -10.28 3.65
N ARG A 539 14.09 -10.35 4.86
CA ARG A 539 14.84 -10.68 6.08
C ARG A 539 14.91 -12.20 6.27
N GLU A 540 13.82 -12.89 5.93
CA GLU A 540 13.71 -14.34 6.07
C GLU A 540 13.00 -14.99 4.89
N TRP A 541 13.27 -16.28 4.66
CA TRP A 541 12.68 -17.02 3.53
C TRP A 541 11.17 -17.29 3.72
N THR A 542 10.69 -17.27 4.97
CA THR A 542 9.28 -17.43 5.34
C THR A 542 8.42 -16.25 4.90
N GLU A 543 8.99 -15.07 4.60
CA GLU A 543 8.27 -13.99 3.92
C GLU A 543 7.86 -14.39 2.50
N VAL A 544 8.70 -15.15 1.80
CA VAL A 544 8.43 -15.67 0.45
C VAL A 544 7.48 -16.86 0.51
N LEU A 545 7.72 -17.80 1.43
CA LEU A 545 6.93 -19.01 1.63
C LEU A 545 6.38 -19.09 3.06
N PRO A 546 5.33 -18.30 3.38
CA PRO A 546 4.74 -18.27 4.71
C PRO A 546 4.12 -19.63 5.08
N PRO A 547 4.03 -19.96 6.38
CA PRO A 547 3.48 -21.23 6.86
C PRO A 547 2.14 -21.61 6.25
N ILE A 548 1.25 -20.64 6.01
CA ILE A 548 -0.05 -20.89 5.39
C ILE A 548 0.04 -21.60 4.03
N LEU A 549 1.12 -21.38 3.26
CA LEU A 549 1.39 -21.99 1.95
C LEU A 549 2.11 -23.35 2.00
N TRP A 550 2.57 -23.81 3.17
CA TRP A 550 3.31 -25.08 3.29
C TRP A 550 2.55 -26.30 2.76
N PRO A 551 1.22 -26.43 2.88
CA PRO A 551 0.48 -27.53 2.26
C PRO A 551 0.67 -27.62 0.73
N ALA A 552 0.81 -26.48 0.04
CA ALA A 552 1.08 -26.46 -1.40
C ALA A 552 2.50 -26.96 -1.70
N ALA A 553 3.51 -26.47 -0.97
CA ALA A 553 4.89 -26.95 -1.10
C ALA A 553 5.01 -28.46 -0.82
N ALA A 554 4.36 -28.93 0.25
CA ALA A 554 4.29 -30.34 0.59
C ALA A 554 3.58 -31.17 -0.48
N GLY A 555 2.51 -30.64 -1.09
CA GLY A 555 1.81 -31.27 -2.21
C GLY A 555 2.69 -31.47 -3.44
N VAL A 556 3.50 -30.47 -3.80
CA VAL A 556 4.49 -30.58 -4.89
C VAL A 556 5.56 -31.62 -4.57
N ALA A 557 6.22 -31.51 -3.40
CA ALA A 557 7.26 -32.43 -2.98
C ALA A 557 6.74 -33.88 -2.89
N GLY A 558 5.57 -34.07 -2.28
CA GLY A 558 4.91 -35.36 -2.15
C GLY A 558 4.58 -35.97 -3.51
N ALA A 559 4.07 -35.18 -4.47
CA ALA A 559 3.80 -35.66 -5.83
C ALA A 559 5.07 -36.13 -6.56
N VAL A 560 6.17 -35.39 -6.43
CA VAL A 560 7.47 -35.75 -7.02
C VAL A 560 7.98 -37.06 -6.43
N VAL A 561 8.00 -37.18 -5.10
CA VAL A 561 8.45 -38.40 -4.39
C VAL A 561 7.59 -39.60 -4.77
N LEU A 562 6.26 -39.47 -4.72
CA LEU A 562 5.33 -40.56 -5.04
C LEU A 562 5.50 -41.08 -6.47
N ARG A 563 5.78 -40.21 -7.45
CA ARG A 563 6.04 -40.59 -8.85
C ARG A 563 7.43 -41.16 -9.09
N ALA A 564 8.40 -40.76 -8.27
CA ALA A 564 9.74 -41.35 -8.29
C ALA A 564 9.68 -42.80 -7.80
N VAL A 565 8.96 -43.05 -6.70
CA VAL A 565 8.84 -44.37 -6.06
C VAL A 565 7.85 -45.28 -6.80
N SER A 566 6.76 -44.75 -7.37
CA SER A 566 5.74 -45.55 -8.05
C SER A 566 5.48 -45.04 -9.48
N PRO A 567 6.06 -45.69 -10.50
CA PRO A 567 5.82 -45.35 -11.90
C PRO A 567 4.35 -45.43 -12.32
N ARG A 568 3.52 -46.23 -11.62
CA ARG A 568 2.07 -46.34 -11.89
C ARG A 568 1.30 -45.05 -11.61
N LEU A 569 1.84 -44.18 -10.76
CA LEU A 569 1.30 -42.87 -10.43
C LEU A 569 1.72 -41.78 -11.43
N ARG A 570 2.50 -42.13 -12.47
CA ARG A 570 2.86 -41.20 -13.54
C ARG A 570 1.70 -41.11 -14.52
N ASP A 571 1.16 -39.90 -14.65
CA ASP A 571 0.16 -39.58 -15.66
C ASP A 571 0.74 -38.61 -16.69
N PRO A 572 1.05 -39.08 -17.92
CA PRO A 572 1.59 -38.23 -18.99
C PRO A 572 0.71 -37.03 -19.31
N GLY A 573 -0.62 -37.15 -19.15
CA GLY A 573 -1.56 -36.06 -19.37
C GLY A 573 -1.42 -34.94 -18.33
N ALA A 574 -1.44 -35.28 -17.04
CA ALA A 574 -1.13 -34.34 -15.96
C ALA A 574 0.26 -33.72 -16.11
N MET A 575 1.28 -34.53 -16.42
CA MET A 575 2.65 -34.04 -16.59
C MET A 575 2.77 -33.05 -17.75
N ALA A 576 2.05 -33.26 -18.85
CA ALA A 576 2.01 -32.31 -19.95
C ALA A 576 1.29 -31.01 -19.55
N ALA A 577 0.15 -31.12 -18.85
CA ALA A 577 -0.59 -29.96 -18.34
C ALA A 577 0.19 -29.16 -17.29
N ALA A 578 1.03 -29.81 -16.49
CA ALA A 578 1.82 -29.17 -15.44
C ALA A 578 2.90 -28.22 -15.98
N ARG A 579 3.40 -28.45 -17.20
CA ARG A 579 4.55 -27.68 -17.74
C ARG A 579 4.33 -26.18 -17.80
N ILE A 580 3.14 -25.73 -18.19
CA ILE A 580 2.85 -24.30 -18.28
C ILE A 580 2.74 -23.65 -16.89
N TRP A 581 2.24 -24.39 -15.89
CA TRP A 581 2.15 -23.92 -14.51
C TRP A 581 3.53 -23.90 -13.84
N TRP A 582 4.38 -24.90 -14.13
CA TRP A 582 5.78 -24.88 -13.74
C TRP A 582 6.55 -23.72 -14.36
N ALA A 583 6.22 -23.31 -15.60
CA ALA A 583 6.83 -22.15 -16.23
C ALA A 583 6.39 -20.82 -15.61
N ALA A 584 5.26 -20.80 -14.89
CA ALA A 584 4.72 -19.59 -14.29
C ALA A 584 5.53 -19.11 -13.06
N MET A 585 6.17 -20.05 -12.34
CA MET A 585 7.08 -19.73 -11.22
C MET A 585 8.36 -19.00 -11.67
N PRO A 586 9.19 -19.53 -12.59
CA PRO A 586 10.37 -18.82 -13.06
C PRO A 586 10.03 -17.55 -13.84
N ALA A 587 8.85 -17.46 -14.47
CA ALA A 587 8.36 -16.21 -15.07
C ALA A 587 8.16 -15.12 -14.00
N ALA A 588 7.50 -15.46 -12.88
CA ALA A 588 7.35 -14.54 -11.74
C ALA A 588 8.71 -14.14 -11.14
N THR A 589 9.61 -15.11 -10.94
CA THR A 589 10.97 -14.84 -10.43
C THR A 589 11.78 -13.96 -11.38
N ALA A 590 11.75 -14.21 -12.68
CA ALA A 590 12.46 -13.38 -13.66
C ALA A 590 11.93 -11.95 -13.67
N LEU A 591 10.62 -11.76 -13.60
CA LEU A 591 10.00 -10.44 -13.52
C LEU A 591 10.33 -9.72 -12.22
N TYR A 592 10.33 -10.41 -11.08
CA TYR A 592 10.81 -9.87 -9.80
C TYR A 592 12.25 -9.36 -9.92
N LEU A 593 13.14 -10.11 -10.58
CA LEU A 593 14.54 -9.74 -10.75
C LEU A 593 14.72 -8.56 -11.73
N LEU A 594 13.90 -8.48 -12.77
CA LEU A 594 13.95 -7.43 -13.81
C LEU A 594 13.18 -6.15 -13.45
N ALA A 595 12.27 -6.19 -12.48
CA ALA A 595 11.37 -5.10 -12.15
C ALA A 595 12.07 -3.75 -11.89
N PRO A 596 13.18 -3.67 -11.13
CA PRO A 596 13.89 -2.40 -10.95
C PRO A 596 14.40 -1.81 -12.27
N ALA A 597 14.92 -2.65 -13.17
CA ALA A 597 15.36 -2.24 -14.50
C ALA A 597 14.20 -1.81 -15.42
N LEU A 598 12.99 -2.30 -15.16
CA LEU A 598 11.76 -1.89 -15.83
C LEU A 598 11.11 -0.64 -15.21
N GLY A 599 11.67 -0.10 -14.12
CA GLY A 599 11.13 1.07 -13.41
C GLY A 599 9.82 0.79 -12.67
N VAL A 600 9.57 -0.47 -12.30
CA VAL A 600 8.38 -0.91 -11.56
C VAL A 600 8.78 -1.57 -10.24
N VAL A 601 7.86 -1.60 -9.27
CA VAL A 601 8.09 -2.22 -7.97
C VAL A 601 8.20 -3.75 -8.12
N ASP A 602 9.26 -4.34 -7.58
CA ASP A 602 9.59 -5.76 -7.74
C ASP A 602 8.70 -6.71 -6.93
N ILE A 603 8.39 -6.37 -5.69
CA ILE A 603 7.61 -7.22 -4.77
C ILE A 603 6.23 -7.60 -5.33
N ARG A 604 5.70 -6.79 -6.27
CA ARG A 604 4.45 -7.00 -7.00
C ARG A 604 4.42 -8.28 -7.84
N PHE A 605 5.58 -8.89 -8.10
CA PHE A 605 5.67 -10.16 -8.80
C PHE A 605 5.68 -11.40 -7.89
N LEU A 606 5.91 -11.22 -6.58
CA LEU A 606 5.95 -12.32 -5.62
C LEU A 606 4.61 -13.05 -5.44
N PRO A 607 3.43 -12.38 -5.41
CA PRO A 607 2.15 -13.06 -5.32
C PRO A 607 1.90 -14.07 -6.45
N PHE A 608 2.41 -13.80 -7.67
CA PHE A 608 2.30 -14.76 -8.77
C PHE A 608 3.11 -16.03 -8.52
N LEU A 609 4.27 -15.93 -7.87
CA LEU A 609 5.05 -17.10 -7.45
C LEU A 609 4.28 -17.95 -6.44
N GLN A 610 3.64 -17.30 -5.46
CA GLN A 610 2.86 -17.95 -4.41
C GLN A 610 1.61 -18.65 -4.96
N VAL A 611 0.85 -17.99 -5.85
CA VAL A 611 -0.29 -18.63 -6.54
C VAL A 611 0.18 -19.74 -7.48
N ALA A 612 1.25 -19.52 -8.24
CA ALA A 612 1.78 -20.54 -9.13
C ALA A 612 2.19 -21.81 -8.37
N LEU A 613 2.78 -21.68 -7.19
CA LEU A 613 3.08 -22.82 -6.30
C LEU A 613 1.80 -23.62 -5.99
N GLY A 614 0.71 -22.95 -5.62
CA GLY A 614 -0.59 -23.58 -5.38
C GLY A 614 -1.18 -24.29 -6.61
N LEU A 615 -1.03 -23.69 -7.79
CA LEU A 615 -1.52 -24.28 -9.05
C LEU A 615 -0.66 -25.48 -9.49
N VAL A 616 0.65 -25.40 -9.32
CA VAL A 616 1.57 -26.53 -9.55
C VAL A 616 1.25 -27.67 -8.59
N ALA A 617 1.05 -27.39 -7.30
CA ALA A 617 0.63 -28.39 -6.31
C ALA A 617 -0.66 -29.08 -6.73
N ALA A 618 -1.66 -28.31 -7.19
CA ALA A 618 -2.95 -28.84 -7.63
C ALA A 618 -2.82 -29.78 -8.84
N VAL A 619 -2.02 -29.43 -9.85
CA VAL A 619 -1.82 -30.29 -11.03
C VAL A 619 -0.95 -31.50 -10.70
N GLU A 620 0.14 -31.30 -9.97
CA GLU A 620 1.10 -32.35 -9.65
C GLU A 620 0.48 -33.41 -8.73
N PHE A 621 -0.06 -32.97 -7.60
CA PHE A 621 -0.69 -33.85 -6.62
C PHE A 621 -2.02 -34.39 -7.16
N GLY A 622 -2.81 -33.58 -7.86
CA GLY A 622 -4.03 -34.03 -8.55
C GLY A 622 -3.77 -35.13 -9.57
N GLY A 623 -2.66 -35.06 -10.32
CA GLY A 623 -2.24 -36.12 -11.24
C GLY A 623 -1.84 -37.42 -10.55
N VAL A 624 -1.38 -37.36 -9.29
CA VAL A 624 -1.14 -38.56 -8.47
C VAL A 624 -2.46 -39.12 -7.96
N LEU A 625 -3.32 -38.27 -7.40
CA LEU A 625 -4.62 -38.65 -6.85
C LEU A 625 -5.57 -39.22 -7.89
N SER A 626 -5.47 -38.78 -9.15
CA SER A 626 -6.26 -39.32 -10.28
C SER A 626 -6.02 -40.81 -10.51
N ARG A 627 -4.84 -41.32 -10.13
CA ARG A 627 -4.44 -42.72 -10.24
C ARG A 627 -4.70 -43.52 -8.97
N MET A 628 -5.15 -42.87 -7.90
CA MET A 628 -5.51 -43.53 -6.65
C MET A 628 -6.95 -44.03 -6.67
N ARG A 629 -7.29 -44.92 -5.74
CA ARG A 629 -8.67 -45.42 -5.60
C ARG A 629 -9.58 -44.30 -5.09
N ALA A 630 -10.79 -44.23 -5.66
CA ALA A 630 -11.82 -43.24 -5.33
C ALA A 630 -11.29 -41.79 -5.39
N PRO A 631 -10.84 -41.32 -6.58
CA PRO A 631 -10.29 -39.96 -6.75
C PRO A 631 -11.26 -38.85 -6.30
N GLU A 632 -12.55 -39.15 -6.21
CA GLU A 632 -13.63 -38.24 -5.82
C GLU A 632 -13.61 -37.86 -4.33
N ILE A 633 -12.96 -38.67 -3.48
CA ILE A 633 -12.92 -38.46 -2.02
C ILE A 633 -11.80 -37.49 -1.64
N TRP A 634 -10.67 -37.51 -2.34
CA TRP A 634 -9.47 -36.75 -1.96
C TRP A 634 -9.66 -35.24 -1.91
N PRO A 635 -10.38 -34.59 -2.86
CA PRO A 635 -10.64 -33.15 -2.78
C PRO A 635 -11.40 -32.77 -1.52
N ILE A 636 -12.33 -33.62 -1.07
CA ILE A 636 -13.11 -33.38 0.14
C ILE A 636 -12.24 -33.58 1.38
N ALA A 637 -11.42 -34.63 1.42
CA ALA A 637 -10.48 -34.84 2.51
C ALA A 637 -9.49 -33.66 2.65
N ILE A 638 -8.98 -33.15 1.52
CA ILE A 638 -8.10 -31.99 1.49
C ILE A 638 -8.85 -30.73 1.91
N LEU A 639 -10.07 -30.51 1.41
CA LEU A 639 -10.92 -29.40 1.83
C LEU A 639 -11.13 -29.40 3.35
N LEU A 640 -11.50 -30.53 3.93
CA LEU A 640 -11.75 -30.66 5.38
C LEU A 640 -10.48 -30.42 6.22
N ALA A 641 -9.30 -30.69 5.69
CA ALA A 641 -8.03 -30.38 6.35
C ALA A 641 -7.57 -28.93 6.12
N LEU A 642 -7.84 -28.38 4.92
CA LEU A 642 -7.33 -27.08 4.50
C LEU A 642 -8.12 -25.92 5.09
N LEU A 643 -9.45 -26.03 5.24
CA LEU A 643 -10.24 -24.93 5.80
C LEU A 643 -9.85 -24.60 7.25
N PRO A 644 -9.73 -25.58 8.17
CA PRO A 644 -9.23 -25.30 9.52
C PRO A 644 -7.79 -24.78 9.50
N TRP A 645 -6.94 -25.29 8.60
CA TRP A 645 -5.56 -24.83 8.46
C TRP A 645 -5.46 -23.34 8.12
N VAL A 646 -6.29 -22.88 7.17
CA VAL A 646 -6.38 -21.48 6.75
C VAL A 646 -6.98 -20.63 7.86
N ALA A 647 -8.12 -21.07 8.45
CA ALA A 647 -8.80 -20.33 9.49
C ALA A 647 -7.92 -20.11 10.74
N ALA A 648 -7.08 -21.09 11.09
CA ALA A 648 -6.16 -21.02 12.23
C ALA A 648 -4.87 -20.22 11.98
N ARG A 649 -4.63 -19.74 10.76
CA ARG A 649 -3.39 -19.03 10.35
C ARG A 649 -3.62 -17.63 9.81
N GLN A 650 -4.85 -17.15 9.89
CA GLN A 650 -5.17 -15.76 9.65
C GLN A 650 -5.40 -15.09 11.02
N SER A 651 -4.93 -13.86 11.16
CA SER A 651 -5.01 -13.07 12.40
C SER A 651 -6.05 -11.95 12.30
N TYR A 652 -5.78 -10.91 11.52
CA TYR A 652 -6.53 -9.64 11.55
C TYR A 652 -7.52 -9.44 10.39
N ILE A 653 -7.65 -10.41 9.46
CA ILE A 653 -8.42 -10.23 8.21
C ILE A 653 -9.90 -9.87 8.46
N PRO A 654 -10.66 -10.53 9.36
CA PRO A 654 -12.05 -10.16 9.67
C PRO A 654 -12.19 -8.71 10.14
N ALA A 655 -11.34 -8.29 11.09
CA ALA A 655 -11.34 -6.92 11.61
C ALA A 655 -10.99 -5.91 10.49
N TRP A 656 -10.08 -6.27 9.58
CA TRP A 656 -9.73 -5.41 8.44
C TRP A 656 -10.88 -5.28 7.44
N ILE A 657 -11.63 -6.36 7.17
CA ILE A 657 -12.84 -6.34 6.34
C ILE A 657 -13.89 -5.41 6.98
N GLU A 658 -14.14 -5.56 8.28
CA GLU A 658 -15.08 -4.73 9.01
C GLU A 658 -14.64 -3.25 9.01
N TRP A 659 -13.36 -2.98 9.25
CA TRP A 659 -12.81 -1.64 9.20
C TRP A 659 -13.03 -0.98 7.84
N ASN A 660 -12.76 -1.68 6.74
CA ASN A 660 -12.92 -1.14 5.39
C ASN A 660 -14.40 -0.90 5.03
N TYR A 661 -15.27 -1.89 5.26
CA TYR A 661 -16.64 -1.86 4.75
C TYR A 661 -17.70 -1.28 5.68
N SER A 662 -17.40 -1.13 6.97
CA SER A 662 -18.19 -0.24 7.85
C SER A 662 -18.17 1.19 7.34
N GLY A 663 -17.05 1.60 6.75
CA GLY A 663 -16.86 2.87 6.06
C GLY A 663 -16.51 4.02 7.00
N PHE A 664 -16.30 5.20 6.42
CA PHE A 664 -16.02 6.44 7.16
C PHE A 664 -17.10 6.75 8.18
N GLU A 665 -18.35 6.45 7.86
CA GLU A 665 -19.54 6.75 8.63
C GLU A 665 -19.58 6.03 9.98
N ALA A 666 -18.87 4.92 10.11
CA ALA A 666 -18.75 4.15 11.35
C ALA A 666 -17.51 4.54 12.19
N LYS A 667 -16.65 5.44 11.69
CA LYS A 667 -15.40 5.80 12.37
C LYS A 667 -15.64 6.80 13.49
N PRO A 668 -14.90 6.71 14.62
CA PRO A 668 -15.01 7.68 15.70
C PRO A 668 -14.83 9.13 15.22
N GLY A 669 -13.95 9.32 14.24
CA GLY A 669 -13.65 10.62 13.63
C GLY A 669 -14.66 11.15 12.61
N TRP A 670 -15.75 10.42 12.32
CA TRP A 670 -16.69 10.78 11.25
C TRP A 670 -17.32 12.16 11.46
N SER A 671 -17.74 12.45 12.70
CA SER A 671 -18.40 13.73 13.02
C SER A 671 -17.48 14.94 12.76
N GLN A 672 -16.17 14.78 12.99
CA GLN A 672 -15.16 15.79 12.72
C GLN A 672 -14.93 15.93 11.23
N LEU A 673 -14.73 14.82 10.50
CA LEU A 673 -14.53 14.84 9.05
C LEU A 673 -15.72 15.50 8.33
N ARG A 674 -16.95 15.16 8.73
CA ARG A 674 -18.17 15.75 8.17
C ARG A 674 -18.21 17.26 8.42
N ARG A 675 -17.98 17.71 9.66
CA ARG A 675 -17.99 19.14 10.02
C ARG A 675 -16.92 19.94 9.26
N LEU A 676 -15.71 19.38 9.12
CA LEU A 676 -14.64 20.00 8.34
C LEU A 676 -15.01 20.10 6.86
N SER A 677 -15.59 19.04 6.30
CA SER A 677 -15.99 18.99 4.88
C SER A 677 -17.16 19.93 4.57
N GLU A 678 -18.14 20.03 5.47
CA GLU A 678 -19.25 20.98 5.37
C GLU A 678 -18.76 22.43 5.40
N HIS A 679 -17.82 22.77 6.30
CA HIS A 679 -17.20 24.09 6.37
C HIS A 679 -16.41 24.44 5.10
N LEU A 680 -15.77 23.44 4.50
CA LEU A 680 -15.01 23.58 3.26
C LEU A 680 -15.88 23.47 2.02
N SER A 681 -17.21 23.35 2.11
CA SER A 681 -18.05 23.07 0.92
C SER A 681 -17.82 24.07 -0.22
N GLY A 682 -17.69 23.54 -1.44
CA GLY A 682 -17.49 24.31 -2.67
C GLY A 682 -17.25 23.37 -3.84
N ASP A 683 -16.45 23.78 -4.80
CA ASP A 683 -16.05 22.93 -5.91
C ASP A 683 -14.58 23.12 -6.34
N PHE A 684 -14.18 22.43 -7.40
CA PHE A 684 -12.81 22.43 -7.92
C PHE A 684 -12.34 23.77 -8.52
N ARG A 685 -13.26 24.73 -8.72
CA ARG A 685 -12.98 26.08 -9.23
C ARG A 685 -12.64 27.05 -8.11
N ASP A 686 -12.95 26.68 -6.88
CA ASP A 686 -12.56 27.47 -5.71
C ASP A 686 -11.13 27.08 -5.28
N PRO A 687 -10.33 28.00 -4.70
CA PRO A 687 -8.91 27.76 -4.38
C PRO A 687 -8.66 26.53 -3.50
N ARG A 688 -7.51 25.89 -3.62
CA ARG A 688 -7.30 24.54 -3.05
C ARG A 688 -7.25 24.53 -1.52
N VAL A 689 -7.46 23.35 -0.95
CA VAL A 689 -7.23 23.06 0.46
C VAL A 689 -6.00 22.15 0.59
N VAL A 690 -5.14 22.38 1.58
CA VAL A 690 -4.10 21.42 1.95
C VAL A 690 -4.38 20.88 3.36
N PHE A 691 -3.79 19.75 3.71
CA PHE A 691 -3.88 19.20 5.05
C PHE A 691 -2.48 18.77 5.53
N GLU A 692 -2.26 18.86 6.83
CA GLU A 692 -1.11 18.24 7.50
C GLU A 692 -1.22 16.72 7.39
N HIS A 693 -0.16 16.01 7.00
CA HIS A 693 -0.13 14.55 7.13
C HIS A 693 0.09 14.18 8.60
N SER A 694 -0.71 13.25 9.07
CA SER A 694 -0.58 12.70 10.41
C SER A 694 -1.05 11.25 10.44
N PRO A 695 -0.30 10.33 11.06
CA PRO A 695 -0.78 8.97 11.33
C PRO A 695 -2.09 8.97 12.14
N ASP A 696 -2.36 10.01 12.94
CA ASP A 696 -3.57 10.13 13.74
C ASP A 696 -4.85 10.25 12.91
N HIS A 697 -4.72 10.54 11.61
CA HIS A 697 -5.83 10.50 10.67
C HIS A 697 -6.44 9.11 10.52
N GLU A 698 -5.75 8.04 10.96
CA GLU A 698 -6.33 6.69 10.98
C GLU A 698 -7.63 6.65 11.80
N ALA A 699 -7.81 7.52 12.80
CA ALA A 699 -9.07 7.65 13.54
C ALA A 699 -10.26 8.12 12.67
N LEU A 700 -9.99 8.73 11.51
CA LEU A 700 -10.97 9.07 10.48
C LEU A 700 -11.28 7.88 9.55
N GLY A 701 -10.53 6.78 9.63
CA GLY A 701 -10.70 5.57 8.83
C GLY A 701 -9.51 5.23 7.93
N THR A 702 -8.63 6.19 7.67
CA THR A 702 -7.35 6.00 6.95
C THR A 702 -6.50 7.24 7.16
N THR A 703 -5.18 7.09 7.21
CA THR A 703 -4.24 8.23 7.18
C THR A 703 -4.46 9.20 6.00
N ARG A 704 -5.10 8.70 4.94
CA ARG A 704 -5.32 9.38 3.65
C ARG A 704 -6.69 10.08 3.52
N ALA A 705 -7.45 10.21 4.61
CA ALA A 705 -8.85 10.64 4.59
C ALA A 705 -9.11 11.93 3.77
N PHE A 706 -8.24 12.93 3.91
CA PHE A 706 -8.39 14.23 3.25
C PHE A 706 -7.98 14.25 1.76
N GLU A 707 -7.42 13.17 1.21
CA GLU A 707 -7.30 13.01 -0.25
C GLU A 707 -8.66 12.97 -0.93
N SER A 708 -9.70 12.59 -0.18
CA SER A 708 -11.10 12.50 -0.63
C SER A 708 -11.89 13.79 -0.41
N LEU A 709 -11.25 14.93 -0.13
CA LEU A 709 -11.93 16.24 -0.12
C LEU A 709 -12.74 16.52 -1.39
N PRO A 710 -12.28 16.17 -2.61
CA PRO A 710 -13.12 16.30 -3.82
C PRO A 710 -14.43 15.52 -3.76
N LEU A 711 -14.49 14.44 -2.96
CA LEU A 711 -15.72 13.67 -2.72
C LEU A 711 -16.57 14.28 -1.60
N PHE A 712 -15.96 14.68 -0.48
CA PHE A 712 -16.71 15.10 0.71
C PHE A 712 -17.11 16.58 0.73
N SER A 713 -16.25 17.48 0.23
CA SER A 713 -16.52 18.93 0.18
C SER A 713 -16.70 19.47 -1.22
N GLY A 714 -16.33 18.70 -2.25
CA GLY A 714 -16.29 19.13 -3.66
C GLY A 714 -15.01 19.89 -4.04
N ARG A 715 -14.23 20.35 -3.06
CA ARG A 715 -13.03 21.18 -3.27
C ARG A 715 -11.84 20.34 -3.67
N SER A 716 -10.94 20.94 -4.45
CA SER A 716 -9.65 20.33 -4.76
C SER A 716 -8.68 20.36 -3.57
N THR A 717 -7.86 19.33 -3.47
CA THR A 717 -6.71 19.25 -2.57
C THR A 717 -5.40 19.07 -3.38
N LEU A 718 -4.26 19.00 -2.70
CA LEU A 718 -2.97 18.77 -3.37
C LEU A 718 -2.61 17.29 -3.44
N GLU A 719 -2.68 16.55 -2.33
CA GLU A 719 -2.35 15.13 -2.27
C GLU A 719 -3.48 14.24 -2.79
N GLY A 720 -3.15 13.05 -3.28
CA GLY A 720 -4.13 12.07 -3.76
C GLY A 720 -3.52 10.70 -4.07
N LEU A 721 -4.36 9.73 -4.40
CA LEU A 721 -3.87 8.37 -4.63
C LEU A 721 -2.99 8.21 -5.87
N TYR A 722 -3.38 8.83 -6.97
CA TYR A 722 -2.76 8.64 -8.29
C TYR A 722 -1.50 9.50 -8.48
N MET A 723 -0.62 9.52 -7.48
CA MET A 723 0.56 10.38 -7.42
C MET A 723 1.49 10.26 -8.63
N GLN A 724 1.64 9.04 -9.17
CA GLN A 724 2.50 8.81 -10.34
C GLN A 724 1.92 9.43 -11.63
N ALA A 725 0.62 9.72 -11.67
CA ALA A 725 -0.06 10.27 -12.85
C ALA A 725 0.19 11.77 -13.05
N SER A 726 0.82 12.45 -12.08
CA SER A 726 1.12 13.88 -12.16
C SER A 726 2.62 14.18 -12.12
N PRO A 727 3.11 15.08 -12.99
CA PRO A 727 4.49 15.55 -12.92
C PRO A 727 4.74 16.50 -11.74
N VAL A 728 3.69 17.04 -11.12
CA VAL A 728 3.74 17.99 -9.99
C VAL A 728 3.80 17.27 -8.63
N ALA A 729 3.58 15.96 -8.59
CA ALA A 729 3.51 15.20 -7.34
C ALA A 729 4.73 15.36 -6.41
N PRO A 730 5.99 15.35 -6.88
CA PRO A 730 7.15 15.61 -6.00
C PRO A 730 7.07 16.95 -5.27
N PHE A 731 6.62 18.00 -5.95
CA PHE A 731 6.50 19.34 -5.39
C PHE A 731 5.38 19.42 -4.35
N VAL A 732 4.26 18.72 -4.60
CA VAL A 732 3.19 18.59 -3.61
C VAL A 732 3.70 17.95 -2.32
N PHE A 733 4.44 16.84 -2.40
CA PHE A 733 4.99 16.18 -1.21
C PHE A 733 6.09 16.99 -0.52
N PHE A 734 6.78 17.86 -1.25
CA PHE A 734 7.68 18.84 -0.64
C PHE A 734 6.88 19.85 0.22
N VAL A 735 5.84 20.48 -0.33
CA VAL A 735 4.97 21.39 0.44
C VAL A 735 4.33 20.69 1.64
N GLN A 736 3.86 19.47 1.42
CA GLN A 736 3.31 18.60 2.45
C GLN A 736 4.25 18.47 3.66
N SER A 737 5.54 18.21 3.39
CA SER A 737 6.55 18.04 4.43
C SER A 737 6.87 19.31 5.22
N GLU A 738 6.63 20.50 4.63
CA GLU A 738 6.77 21.78 5.32
C GLU A 738 5.58 22.07 6.24
N VAL A 739 4.38 21.61 5.86
CA VAL A 739 3.15 21.79 6.64
C VAL A 739 3.06 20.80 7.82
N SER A 740 3.81 19.70 7.78
CA SER A 740 3.53 18.54 8.64
C SER A 740 4.67 18.15 9.55
N ARG A 741 4.33 17.84 10.81
CA ARG A 741 5.31 17.30 11.77
C ARG A 741 5.88 15.95 11.31
N VAL A 742 5.02 15.11 10.74
CA VAL A 742 5.39 13.82 10.14
C VAL A 742 5.08 13.92 8.65
N ALA A 743 6.10 13.75 7.80
CA ALA A 743 5.94 13.89 6.37
C ALA A 743 5.60 12.54 5.70
N SER A 744 4.79 12.57 4.64
CA SER A 744 4.41 11.36 3.89
C SER A 744 5.53 10.85 2.97
N CYS A 745 6.12 11.75 2.18
CA CYS A 745 7.34 11.54 1.38
C CYS A 745 7.47 10.20 0.63
N PRO A 746 6.52 9.86 -0.26
CA PRO A 746 6.51 8.54 -0.88
C PRO A 746 7.61 8.35 -1.94
N PHE A 747 8.16 9.40 -2.55
CA PHE A 747 9.09 9.23 -3.66
C PHE A 747 10.56 9.19 -3.22
N PRO A 748 11.26 8.04 -3.29
CA PRO A 748 12.64 7.95 -2.81
C PRO A 748 13.63 8.81 -3.60
N ALA A 749 13.34 9.06 -4.88
CA ALA A 749 14.18 9.87 -5.76
C ALA A 749 14.09 11.38 -5.51
N TRP A 750 13.07 11.84 -4.77
CA TRP A 750 12.79 13.26 -4.53
C TRP A 750 12.72 13.51 -3.02
N GLY A 751 13.73 14.20 -2.48
CA GLY A 751 13.85 14.49 -1.06
C GLY A 751 12.83 15.51 -0.58
N CYS A 752 12.30 15.29 0.63
CA CYS A 752 11.39 16.20 1.30
C CYS A 752 12.11 17.22 2.18
N ALA A 753 11.37 18.26 2.53
CA ALA A 753 11.73 19.25 3.53
C ALA A 753 11.44 18.76 4.96
N SER A 754 11.85 19.56 5.94
CA SER A 754 11.40 19.52 7.33
C SER A 754 10.22 20.46 7.55
N PHE A 755 9.51 20.27 8.66
CA PHE A 755 8.42 21.14 9.11
C PHE A 755 8.89 22.60 9.23
N ASP A 756 8.28 23.49 8.44
CA ASP A 756 8.57 24.92 8.38
C ASP A 756 7.34 25.65 7.80
N LEU A 757 6.46 26.11 8.68
CA LEU A 757 5.20 26.71 8.27
C LEU A 757 5.37 28.10 7.62
N ASP A 758 6.42 28.84 7.99
CA ASP A 758 6.74 30.14 7.36
C ASP A 758 7.07 29.94 5.87
N ARG A 759 7.92 28.95 5.57
CA ARG A 759 8.24 28.58 4.18
C ARG A 759 7.04 27.96 3.47
N ALA A 760 6.28 27.11 4.16
CA ALA A 760 5.08 26.48 3.61
C ALA A 760 4.09 27.52 3.07
N VAL A 761 3.80 28.61 3.82
CA VAL A 761 2.82 29.63 3.40
C VAL A 761 3.19 30.27 2.05
N ALA A 762 4.47 30.44 1.75
CA ALA A 762 4.91 30.94 0.45
C ALA A 762 4.58 29.95 -0.69
N HIS A 763 4.86 28.66 -0.49
CA HIS A 763 4.51 27.63 -1.46
C HIS A 763 3.01 27.41 -1.58
N LEU A 764 2.26 27.45 -0.48
CA LEU A 764 0.81 27.29 -0.49
C LEU A 764 0.13 28.37 -1.36
N ARG A 765 0.61 29.62 -1.29
CA ARG A 765 0.17 30.70 -2.20
C ARG A 765 0.50 30.39 -3.66
N MET A 766 1.69 29.86 -3.95
CA MET A 766 2.07 29.44 -5.31
C MET A 766 1.12 28.37 -5.88
N PHE A 767 0.58 27.51 -5.02
CA PHE A 767 -0.37 26.45 -5.38
C PHE A 767 -1.84 26.86 -5.33
N ALA A 768 -2.13 28.17 -5.22
CA ALA A 768 -3.49 28.70 -5.07
C ALA A 768 -4.26 28.02 -3.93
N VAL A 769 -3.59 27.74 -2.80
CA VAL A 769 -4.23 27.21 -1.59
C VAL A 769 -4.80 28.36 -0.77
N SER A 770 -6.03 28.21 -0.27
CA SER A 770 -6.69 29.20 0.59
C SER A 770 -6.87 28.73 2.03
N GLN A 771 -6.89 27.41 2.29
CA GLN A 771 -6.99 26.85 3.64
C GLN A 771 -6.02 25.70 3.87
N VAL A 772 -5.60 25.56 5.13
CA VAL A 772 -4.85 24.42 5.64
C VAL A 772 -5.61 23.76 6.80
N ILE A 773 -5.71 22.44 6.76
CA ILE A 773 -6.22 21.60 7.86
C ILE A 773 -5.03 21.15 8.71
N LEU A 774 -5.01 21.48 9.99
CA LEU A 774 -3.93 21.15 10.93
C LEU A 774 -4.42 20.19 12.01
N ARG A 775 -3.53 19.31 12.48
CA ARG A 775 -3.83 18.23 13.42
C ARG A 775 -2.88 18.19 14.62
N SER A 776 -1.58 18.35 14.43
CA SER A 776 -0.59 18.31 15.52
C SER A 776 -0.59 19.60 16.33
N ASP A 777 -0.27 19.51 17.62
CA ASP A 777 -0.24 20.68 18.49
C ASP A 777 0.89 21.63 18.10
N GLU A 778 2.01 21.09 17.61
CA GLU A 778 3.14 21.85 17.08
C GLU A 778 2.72 22.68 15.85
N ALA A 779 2.01 22.09 14.89
CA ALA A 779 1.53 22.80 13.72
C ALA A 779 0.48 23.87 14.07
N LYS A 780 -0.45 23.56 14.97
CA LYS A 780 -1.46 24.52 15.45
C LYS A 780 -0.82 25.70 16.19
N GLN A 781 0.19 25.45 17.03
CA GLN A 781 0.94 26.51 17.72
C GLN A 781 1.77 27.36 16.77
N ALA A 782 2.39 26.76 15.75
CA ALA A 782 3.08 27.49 14.70
C ALA A 782 2.11 28.39 13.93
N ALA A 783 0.95 27.87 13.52
CA ALA A 783 -0.08 28.62 12.82
C ALA A 783 -0.62 29.78 13.64
N ALA A 784 -0.88 29.58 14.95
CA ALA A 784 -1.35 30.63 15.85
C ALA A 784 -0.37 31.81 16.00
N ARG A 785 0.93 31.59 15.76
CA ARG A 785 1.97 32.65 15.79
C ARG A 785 2.25 33.26 14.43
N HIS A 786 1.78 32.65 13.35
CA HIS A 786 2.11 33.05 11.99
C HIS A 786 1.12 34.12 11.48
N PRO A 787 1.57 35.35 11.13
CA PRO A 787 0.67 36.45 10.75
C PRO A 787 -0.10 36.20 9.44
N GLY A 788 0.40 35.31 8.59
CA GLY A 788 -0.25 34.88 7.35
C GLY A 788 -1.32 33.80 7.50
N LEU A 789 -1.62 33.33 8.72
CA LEU A 789 -2.62 32.29 8.98
C LEU A 789 -3.65 32.77 10.01
N ALA A 790 -4.93 32.57 9.71
CA ALA A 790 -6.03 32.93 10.60
C ALA A 790 -6.94 31.72 10.82
N ARG A 791 -7.12 31.31 12.06
CA ARG A 791 -7.99 30.16 12.39
C ARG A 791 -9.44 30.47 12.04
N GLU A 792 -10.07 29.63 11.23
CA GLU A 792 -11.49 29.72 10.87
C GLU A 792 -12.34 28.89 11.85
N ILE A 793 -12.02 27.60 12.00
CA ILE A 793 -12.78 26.67 12.85
C ILE A 793 -11.89 25.67 13.58
N SER A 794 -12.45 25.06 14.63
CA SER A 794 -11.91 23.88 15.30
C SER A 794 -12.98 22.77 15.38
N ALA A 795 -12.58 21.54 15.08
CA ALA A 795 -13.44 20.36 15.11
C ALA A 795 -12.69 19.19 15.77
N GLY A 796 -12.81 19.06 17.09
CA GLY A 796 -12.06 18.07 17.86
C GLY A 796 -10.56 18.38 17.80
N PRO A 797 -9.68 17.42 17.44
CA PRO A 797 -8.24 17.67 17.38
C PRO A 797 -7.79 18.44 16.14
N TYR A 798 -8.70 18.77 15.22
CA TYR A 798 -8.42 19.45 13.96
C TYR A 798 -8.75 20.94 14.01
N GLU A 799 -7.97 21.74 13.28
CA GLU A 799 -8.25 23.16 13.03
C GLU A 799 -8.13 23.48 11.54
N ILE A 800 -9.00 24.36 11.04
CA ILE A 800 -8.86 24.95 9.70
C ILE A 800 -8.34 26.36 9.85
N HIS A 801 -7.30 26.69 9.09
CA HIS A 801 -6.71 28.03 9.04
C HIS A 801 -6.78 28.58 7.62
N HIS A 802 -7.22 29.83 7.49
CA HIS A 802 -7.21 30.62 6.27
C HIS A 802 -5.83 31.21 6.01
N ILE A 803 -5.40 31.22 4.75
CA ILE A 803 -4.16 31.89 4.33
C ILE A 803 -4.46 33.34 3.98
N VAL A 804 -4.02 34.26 4.84
CA VAL A 804 -4.23 35.71 4.68
C VAL A 804 -3.52 36.21 3.41
N ALA A 805 -4.19 37.08 2.67
CA ALA A 805 -3.70 37.70 1.43
C ALA A 805 -3.35 36.69 0.31
N ALA A 806 -3.98 35.51 0.30
CA ALA A 806 -3.98 34.65 -0.87
C ALA A 806 -4.87 35.25 -1.98
N ASP A 807 -4.36 35.36 -3.21
CA ASP A 807 -5.17 35.78 -4.36
C ASP A 807 -6.26 34.73 -4.69
N GLY A 808 -6.01 33.46 -4.34
CA GLY A 808 -6.90 32.32 -4.59
C GLY A 808 -7.13 32.03 -6.08
N ARG A 809 -6.32 32.60 -6.99
CA ARG A 809 -6.53 32.51 -8.44
C ARG A 809 -5.62 31.47 -9.08
N TYR A 810 -6.09 30.88 -10.17
CA TYR A 810 -5.28 29.95 -10.96
C TYR A 810 -4.50 30.65 -12.07
N ALA A 811 -5.05 31.68 -12.70
CA ALA A 811 -4.45 32.48 -13.75
C ALA A 811 -3.86 33.76 -13.14
N VAL A 812 -2.52 33.84 -13.14
CA VAL A 812 -1.77 34.92 -12.49
C VAL A 812 -0.80 35.56 -13.48
N PRO A 813 -0.94 36.86 -13.76
CA PRO A 813 0.02 37.59 -14.57
C PRO A 813 1.36 37.73 -13.84
N LEU A 814 2.48 37.46 -14.52
CA LEU A 814 3.80 37.58 -13.88
C LEU A 814 4.20 39.05 -13.67
N THR A 815 4.79 39.33 -12.51
CA THR A 815 5.35 40.65 -12.18
C THR A 815 6.78 40.83 -12.69
N GLU A 816 7.53 39.72 -12.78
CA GLU A 816 8.92 39.66 -13.22
C GLU A 816 9.05 38.79 -14.48
N PRO A 817 10.04 39.07 -15.35
CA PRO A 817 10.25 38.26 -16.53
C PRO A 817 10.67 36.83 -16.16
N PRO A 818 10.10 35.81 -16.83
CA PRO A 818 10.45 34.42 -16.54
C PRO A 818 11.87 34.09 -16.98
N ARG A 819 12.48 33.12 -16.29
CA ARG A 819 13.81 32.61 -16.65
C ARG A 819 13.69 31.44 -17.62
N VAL A 820 14.17 31.59 -18.85
CA VAL A 820 14.13 30.51 -19.85
C VAL A 820 15.24 29.48 -19.58
N LEU A 821 14.86 28.21 -19.54
CA LEU A 821 15.74 27.06 -19.33
C LEU A 821 15.46 25.94 -20.36
N PRO A 822 16.42 25.05 -20.64
CA PRO A 822 16.22 23.92 -21.55
C PRO A 822 15.13 22.95 -21.07
N LEU A 823 14.39 22.33 -22.01
CA LEU A 823 13.35 21.36 -21.66
C LEU A 823 13.92 20.04 -21.11
N ARG A 824 15.10 19.62 -21.59
CA ARG A 824 15.76 18.42 -21.09
C ARG A 824 16.20 18.62 -19.63
N GLY A 825 15.84 17.69 -18.74
CA GLY A 825 16.15 17.78 -17.32
C GLY A 825 15.29 18.79 -16.55
N TRP A 826 14.18 19.26 -17.15
CA TRP A 826 13.33 20.30 -16.55
C TRP A 826 12.89 19.99 -15.12
N LYS A 827 12.54 18.73 -14.80
CA LYS A 827 11.95 18.36 -13.51
C LYS A 827 12.95 18.55 -12.37
N GLU A 828 14.20 18.14 -12.57
CA GLU A 828 15.27 18.36 -11.60
C GLU A 828 15.60 19.85 -11.44
N ALA A 829 15.68 20.59 -12.55
CA ALA A 829 15.95 22.03 -12.52
C ALA A 829 14.81 22.80 -11.82
N ALA A 830 13.55 22.46 -12.12
CA ALA A 830 12.37 22.99 -11.46
C ALA A 830 12.36 22.67 -9.97
N TYR A 831 12.73 21.44 -9.59
CA TYR A 831 12.79 21.04 -8.18
C TYR A 831 13.87 21.82 -7.41
N ARG A 832 15.09 21.96 -7.96
CA ARG A 832 16.14 22.80 -7.35
C ARG A 832 15.74 24.27 -7.22
N TRP A 833 14.99 24.80 -8.18
CA TRP A 833 14.41 26.14 -8.08
C TRP A 833 13.37 26.16 -6.96
N PHE A 834 12.42 25.23 -6.96
CA PHE A 834 11.32 25.19 -6.00
C PHE A 834 11.80 25.10 -4.55
N LYS A 835 12.81 24.27 -4.26
CA LYS A 835 13.42 24.15 -2.92
C LYS A 835 13.98 25.46 -2.37
N ARG A 836 14.42 26.37 -3.25
CA ARG A 836 15.00 27.68 -2.92
C ARG A 836 14.00 28.82 -3.05
N ALA A 837 12.92 28.59 -3.80
CA ALA A 837 12.05 29.63 -4.30
C ALA A 837 11.47 30.45 -3.15
N LYS A 838 11.87 31.72 -3.12
CA LYS A 838 11.17 32.76 -2.36
C LYS A 838 10.11 33.38 -3.27
N THR A 839 9.17 34.13 -2.68
CA THR A 839 8.14 34.88 -3.40
C THR A 839 8.65 35.86 -4.46
N LEU A 840 9.96 36.15 -4.50
CA LEU A 840 10.62 37.10 -5.41
C LEU A 840 11.54 36.42 -6.46
N GLU A 841 11.64 35.09 -6.52
CA GLU A 841 12.46 34.46 -7.56
C GLU A 841 11.72 34.35 -8.90
N PRO A 842 12.35 34.70 -10.04
CA PRO A 842 11.74 34.55 -11.35
C PRO A 842 11.31 33.12 -11.65
N VAL A 843 10.10 32.95 -12.19
CA VAL A 843 9.54 31.63 -12.55
C VAL A 843 10.33 31.04 -13.71
N PRO A 844 10.87 29.80 -13.60
CA PRO A 844 11.55 29.16 -14.70
C PRO A 844 10.54 28.65 -15.74
N VAL A 845 10.85 28.86 -17.02
CA VAL A 845 10.08 28.37 -18.17
C VAL A 845 10.97 27.45 -18.99
N PHE A 846 10.51 26.22 -19.19
CA PHE A 846 11.26 25.14 -19.82
C PHE A 846 10.80 24.96 -21.26
N THR A 847 11.64 25.36 -22.22
CA THR A 847 11.29 25.31 -23.64
C THR A 847 12.51 25.28 -24.53
N ASP A 848 12.40 24.59 -25.68
CA ASP A 848 13.40 24.64 -26.76
C ASP A 848 13.01 25.70 -27.82
N ARG A 849 11.88 26.40 -27.62
CA ARG A 849 11.39 27.47 -28.50
C ARG A 849 11.76 28.83 -27.93
N ARG A 850 11.79 29.85 -28.79
CA ARG A 850 11.93 31.24 -28.33
C ARG A 850 10.67 31.65 -27.56
N LEU A 851 10.85 32.25 -26.39
CA LEU A 851 9.74 32.85 -25.65
C LEU A 851 9.48 34.25 -26.21
N ALA A 852 8.23 34.57 -26.55
CA ALA A 852 7.81 35.88 -27.06
C ALA A 852 7.71 36.95 -25.94
N VAL A 853 8.69 36.96 -25.03
CA VAL A 853 8.81 37.90 -23.91
C VAL A 853 10.25 38.42 -23.90
N ASP A 854 10.41 39.72 -23.70
CA ASP A 854 11.72 40.34 -23.50
C ASP A 854 12.25 40.01 -22.11
N THR A 855 13.07 38.96 -22.01
CA THR A 855 13.63 38.44 -20.75
C THR A 855 14.76 39.31 -20.19
N ASP A 856 15.29 40.26 -20.98
CA ASP A 856 16.40 41.12 -20.57
C ASP A 856 15.92 42.34 -19.77
N ARG A 857 14.60 42.57 -19.71
CA ARG A 857 14.02 43.63 -18.88
C ARG A 857 14.13 43.28 -17.40
N MET A 858 14.27 44.31 -16.56
CA MET A 858 14.29 44.13 -15.12
C MET A 858 12.87 44.00 -14.52
N LEU A 859 11.85 44.58 -15.17
CA LEU A 859 10.45 44.54 -14.74
C LEU A 859 9.52 44.41 -15.94
N LEU A 860 8.43 43.65 -15.77
CA LEU A 860 7.34 43.61 -16.74
C LEU A 860 6.43 44.83 -16.58
N ALA A 861 5.64 45.12 -17.63
CA ALA A 861 4.59 46.13 -17.54
C ALA A 861 3.56 45.76 -16.46
N THR A 862 2.86 46.75 -15.89
CA THR A 862 1.91 46.57 -14.78
C THR A 862 0.95 45.38 -15.03
N PRO A 863 0.84 44.39 -14.13
CA PRO A 863 0.03 43.21 -14.38
C PRO A 863 -1.43 43.53 -14.76
N PRO A 864 -2.00 42.91 -15.81
CA PRO A 864 -3.41 43.11 -16.18
C PRO A 864 -4.36 42.50 -15.15
N ALA A 865 -5.55 43.07 -15.00
CA ALA A 865 -6.62 42.45 -14.22
C ALA A 865 -7.27 41.33 -15.05
N LEU A 866 -7.10 40.09 -14.59
CA LEU A 866 -7.63 38.90 -15.27
C LEU A 866 -8.96 38.44 -14.66
N VAL A 867 -9.79 37.85 -15.51
CA VAL A 867 -10.98 37.07 -15.11
C VAL A 867 -10.82 35.66 -15.67
N GLU A 868 -10.91 34.65 -14.81
CA GLU A 868 -10.80 33.25 -15.19
C GLU A 868 -12.14 32.53 -15.10
N GLU A 869 -12.43 31.70 -16.10
CA GLU A 869 -13.53 30.74 -16.10
C GLU A 869 -12.91 29.35 -16.20
N ILE A 870 -13.07 28.55 -15.16
CA ILE A 870 -12.49 27.20 -15.07
C ILE A 870 -13.59 26.17 -15.18
N ASP A 871 -13.39 25.24 -16.09
CA ASP A 871 -14.12 23.99 -16.23
C ASP A 871 -13.09 22.85 -16.24
N ARG A 872 -13.55 21.59 -16.23
CA ARG A 872 -12.69 20.41 -16.06
C ARG A 872 -11.68 20.28 -17.20
N GLU A 873 -12.13 20.34 -18.45
CA GLU A 873 -11.28 20.20 -19.65
C GLU A 873 -11.10 21.52 -20.41
N ARG A 874 -11.47 22.66 -19.79
CA ARG A 874 -11.46 23.97 -20.44
C ARG A 874 -11.14 25.09 -19.44
N ILE A 875 -10.23 25.99 -19.80
CA ILE A 875 -9.88 27.18 -19.01
C ILE A 875 -9.94 28.39 -19.94
N VAL A 876 -10.67 29.43 -19.55
CA VAL A 876 -10.74 30.70 -20.31
C VAL A 876 -10.22 31.83 -19.42
N VAL A 877 -9.29 32.62 -19.96
CA VAL A 877 -8.73 33.80 -19.29
C VAL A 877 -9.05 35.03 -20.14
N ARG A 878 -9.71 36.02 -19.55
CA ARG A 878 -10.10 37.28 -20.18
C ARG A 878 -9.37 38.46 -19.55
N GLY A 879 -9.25 39.55 -20.31
CA GLY A 879 -8.54 40.76 -19.87
C GLY A 879 -7.02 40.67 -20.07
N CYS A 880 -6.57 39.75 -20.92
CA CYS A 880 -5.15 39.54 -21.19
C CYS A 880 -4.53 40.75 -21.88
N ARG A 881 -3.35 41.18 -21.43
CA ARG A 881 -2.51 42.11 -22.19
C ARG A 881 -1.60 41.33 -23.13
N LEU A 882 -1.57 41.74 -24.40
CA LEU A 882 -0.73 41.09 -25.41
C LEU A 882 0.75 41.11 -24.99
N GLY A 883 1.43 39.97 -25.16
CA GLY A 883 2.83 39.78 -24.79
C GLY A 883 3.12 39.69 -23.29
N HIS A 884 2.12 39.85 -22.41
CA HIS A 884 2.31 39.78 -20.97
C HIS A 884 2.14 38.33 -20.47
N PRO A 885 3.18 37.67 -19.94
CA PRO A 885 3.12 36.26 -19.58
C PRO A 885 2.15 36.00 -18.42
N ILE A 886 1.31 34.96 -18.57
CA ILE A 886 0.33 34.53 -17.59
C ILE A 886 0.66 33.09 -17.17
N LEU A 887 0.88 32.89 -15.86
CA LEU A 887 1.03 31.59 -15.25
C LEU A 887 -0.35 31.01 -14.93
N ILE A 888 -0.60 29.79 -15.38
CA ILE A 888 -1.79 29.01 -15.05
C ILE A 888 -1.36 27.92 -14.07
N ARG A 889 -1.74 28.08 -12.78
CA ARG A 889 -1.42 27.20 -11.64
C ARG A 889 -2.18 25.86 -11.69
N ILE A 890 -2.16 25.22 -12.86
CA ILE A 890 -2.73 23.92 -13.20
C ILE A 890 -1.59 23.09 -13.80
N ALA A 891 -1.53 21.80 -13.47
CA ALA A 891 -0.44 20.94 -13.90
C ALA A 891 -0.36 20.87 -15.44
N TYR A 892 0.86 20.93 -15.96
CA TYR A 892 1.12 20.82 -17.39
C TYR A 892 0.88 19.39 -17.87
N HIS A 893 0.24 19.26 -19.04
CA HIS A 893 0.17 18.02 -19.80
C HIS A 893 0.18 18.32 -21.31
N PRO A 894 0.88 17.55 -22.16
CA PRO A 894 0.99 17.81 -23.60
C PRO A 894 -0.33 17.78 -24.40
N ARG A 895 -1.43 17.37 -23.76
CA ARG A 895 -2.78 17.31 -24.35
C ARG A 895 -3.53 18.63 -24.23
N TRP A 896 -3.06 19.54 -23.38
CA TRP A 896 -3.58 20.90 -23.38
C TRP A 896 -3.22 21.59 -24.70
N ARG A 897 -4.20 22.30 -25.25
CA ARG A 897 -4.11 23.14 -26.45
C ARG A 897 -4.57 24.53 -26.10
N VAL A 898 -4.03 25.53 -26.77
CA VAL A 898 -4.35 26.93 -26.52
C VAL A 898 -4.81 27.62 -27.79
N THR A 899 -5.75 28.55 -27.63
CA THR A 899 -6.14 29.53 -28.63
C THR A 899 -5.99 30.93 -28.04
N GLY A 900 -5.54 31.89 -28.83
CA GLY A 900 -5.19 33.23 -28.35
C GLY A 900 -3.77 33.38 -27.80
N ALA A 901 -2.93 32.34 -27.92
CA ALA A 901 -1.49 32.35 -27.70
C ALA A 901 -0.83 31.35 -28.66
N GLU A 902 0.47 31.49 -28.94
CA GLU A 902 1.21 30.60 -29.86
C GLU A 902 1.27 29.15 -29.33
N THR A 903 1.62 28.97 -28.06
CA THR A 903 1.78 27.67 -27.42
C THR A 903 1.63 27.77 -25.90
N ILE A 904 1.46 26.61 -25.27
CA ILE A 904 1.59 26.46 -23.82
C ILE A 904 3.03 26.06 -23.52
N HIS A 905 3.69 26.79 -22.62
CA HIS A 905 5.01 26.49 -22.11
C HIS A 905 4.92 25.78 -20.76
N LEU A 906 5.89 24.91 -20.48
CA LEU A 906 6.06 24.30 -19.16
C LEU A 906 6.77 25.29 -18.24
N ALA A 907 6.21 25.57 -17.07
CA ALA A 907 6.77 26.49 -16.09
C ALA A 907 6.92 25.80 -14.72
N GLY A 908 7.89 26.22 -13.91
CA GLY A 908 8.06 25.70 -12.54
C GLY A 908 6.82 25.99 -11.68
N PRO A 909 6.40 25.08 -10.78
CA PRO A 909 6.94 23.74 -10.46
C PRO A 909 6.44 22.60 -11.37
N GLY A 910 5.87 22.90 -12.54
CA GLY A 910 5.21 21.94 -13.42
C GLY A 910 3.85 22.43 -13.91
N PHE A 911 3.67 23.75 -13.92
CA PHE A 911 2.48 24.46 -14.34
C PHE A 911 2.56 24.87 -15.81
N MET A 912 1.49 25.48 -16.30
CA MET A 912 1.39 26.00 -17.66
C MET A 912 1.67 27.50 -17.67
N LEU A 913 2.39 27.98 -18.67
CA LEU A 913 2.57 29.40 -18.94
C LEU A 913 2.17 29.73 -20.38
N VAL A 914 1.42 30.81 -20.55
CA VAL A 914 0.97 31.29 -21.87
C VAL A 914 1.37 32.75 -22.05
N VAL A 915 1.73 33.11 -23.28
CA VAL A 915 2.01 34.49 -23.69
C VAL A 915 0.89 34.92 -24.64
N PRO A 916 -0.07 35.76 -24.20
CA PRO A 916 -1.25 36.10 -24.98
C PRO A 916 -0.93 36.90 -26.25
N GLU A 917 -1.56 36.52 -27.35
CA GLU A 917 -1.64 37.29 -28.61
C GLU A 917 -3.01 37.97 -28.80
N ARG A 918 -3.96 37.63 -27.92
CA ARG A 918 -5.33 38.16 -27.89
C ARG A 918 -5.73 38.50 -26.46
N GLU A 919 -6.77 39.31 -26.30
CA GLU A 919 -7.32 39.69 -24.99
C GLU A 919 -8.03 38.53 -24.27
N VAL A 920 -8.34 37.46 -24.99
CA VAL A 920 -8.94 36.23 -24.47
C VAL A 920 -8.05 35.06 -24.88
N VAL A 921 -7.66 34.25 -23.90
CA VAL A 921 -6.91 33.02 -24.07
C VAL A 921 -7.78 31.86 -23.60
N GLU A 922 -7.90 30.82 -24.41
CA GLU A 922 -8.67 29.62 -24.07
C GLU A 922 -7.79 28.38 -24.21
N LEU A 923 -7.71 27.60 -23.12
CA LEU A 923 -7.02 26.33 -23.04
C LEU A 923 -8.05 25.19 -23.03
N ARG A 924 -7.80 24.12 -23.81
CA ARG A 924 -8.64 22.92 -23.87
C ARG A 924 -7.82 21.65 -23.71
N TYR A 925 -8.32 20.70 -22.93
CA TYR A 925 -7.74 19.37 -22.80
C TYR A 925 -8.44 18.43 -23.78
N GLU A 926 -7.76 18.02 -24.85
CA GLU A 926 -8.41 17.28 -25.94
C GLU A 926 -7.61 16.06 -26.42
N ALA A 927 -8.19 15.31 -27.37
CA ALA A 927 -7.53 14.17 -27.99
C ALA A 927 -6.41 14.65 -28.93
N THR A 928 -5.26 13.98 -28.83
CA THR A 928 -4.09 14.25 -29.69
C THR A 928 -3.79 13.04 -30.56
N LEU A 929 -2.82 13.14 -31.48
CA LEU A 929 -2.46 12.06 -32.41
C LEU A 929 -2.24 10.69 -31.72
N PRO A 930 -1.52 10.58 -30.57
CA PRO A 930 -1.38 9.30 -29.87
C PRO A 930 -2.71 8.69 -29.40
N VAL A 931 -3.66 9.54 -28.98
CA VAL A 931 -5.00 9.10 -28.56
C VAL A 931 -5.78 8.58 -29.76
N LEU A 932 -5.78 9.32 -30.87
CA LEU A 932 -6.46 8.93 -32.11
C LEU A 932 -5.86 7.64 -32.70
N LEU A 933 -4.53 7.51 -32.68
CA LEU A 933 -3.85 6.29 -33.12
C LEU A 933 -4.22 5.10 -32.23
N GLY A 934 -4.25 5.27 -30.91
CA GLY A 934 -4.71 4.25 -29.99
C GLY A 934 -6.14 3.79 -30.29
N GLN A 935 -7.07 4.72 -30.51
CA GLN A 935 -8.45 4.43 -30.90
C GLN A 935 -8.54 3.65 -32.22
N LEU A 936 -7.75 4.06 -33.23
CA LEU A 936 -7.66 3.34 -34.51
C LEU A 936 -7.15 1.91 -34.31
N LEU A 937 -6.11 1.69 -33.50
CA LEU A 937 -5.60 0.36 -33.20
C LEU A 937 -6.63 -0.51 -32.48
N SER A 938 -7.40 0.06 -31.54
CA SER A 938 -8.52 -0.66 -30.90
C SER A 938 -9.61 -1.05 -31.90
N ALA A 939 -9.95 -0.17 -32.85
CA ALA A 939 -10.90 -0.49 -33.91
C ALA A 939 -10.38 -1.64 -34.81
N LEU A 940 -9.10 -1.61 -35.17
CA LEU A 940 -8.44 -2.73 -35.88
C LEU A 940 -8.40 -4.01 -35.05
N GLY A 941 -8.21 -3.89 -33.73
CA GLY A 941 -8.27 -5.01 -32.78
C GLY A 941 -9.65 -5.66 -32.76
N LEU A 942 -10.72 -4.87 -32.75
CA LEU A 942 -12.10 -5.36 -32.84
C LEU A 942 -12.36 -6.07 -34.18
N ALA A 943 -11.88 -5.51 -35.30
CA ALA A 943 -11.96 -6.15 -36.60
C ALA A 943 -11.17 -7.47 -36.65
N GLY A 944 -9.96 -7.49 -36.09
CA GLY A 944 -9.12 -8.68 -35.97
C GLY A 944 -9.75 -9.76 -35.08
N LEU A 945 -10.40 -9.36 -33.98
CA LEU A 945 -11.15 -10.26 -33.10
C LEU A 945 -12.34 -10.88 -33.83
N ALA A 946 -13.11 -10.08 -34.58
CA ALA A 946 -14.23 -10.55 -35.39
C ALA A 946 -13.78 -11.51 -36.50
N ALA A 947 -12.68 -11.20 -37.18
CA ALA A 947 -12.06 -12.06 -38.19
C ALA A 947 -11.59 -13.40 -37.59
N ALA A 948 -10.93 -13.37 -36.42
CA ALA A 948 -10.50 -14.56 -35.71
C ALA A 948 -11.69 -15.42 -35.25
N ALA A 949 -12.78 -14.80 -34.78
CA ALA A 949 -14.00 -15.51 -34.41
C ALA A 949 -14.69 -16.14 -35.63
N TRP A 950 -14.67 -15.48 -36.79
CA TRP A 950 -15.29 -15.97 -38.03
C TRP A 950 -14.46 -17.06 -38.70
N GLY A 951 -13.13 -16.94 -38.72
CA GLY A 951 -12.20 -17.93 -39.27
C GLY A 951 -12.30 -19.31 -38.59
N VAL A 952 -12.59 -19.34 -37.28
CA VAL A 952 -12.83 -20.59 -36.52
C VAL A 952 -14.04 -21.37 -37.03
N ARG A 953 -15.07 -20.69 -37.59
CA ARG A 953 -16.23 -21.37 -38.18
C ARG A 953 -15.91 -22.04 -39.52
N ARG A 954 -14.94 -21.52 -40.27
CA ARG A 954 -14.54 -22.05 -41.60
C ARG A 954 -13.47 -23.14 -41.49
N PHE A 955 -12.54 -23.03 -40.54
CA PHE A 955 -11.46 -24.02 -40.32
C PHE A 955 -11.93 -25.32 -39.64
N ARG A 956 -13.02 -25.28 -38.85
CA ARG A 956 -13.62 -26.49 -38.26
C ARG A 956 -14.15 -27.50 -39.28
N ARG A 957 -14.40 -27.10 -40.54
CA ARG A 957 -14.79 -28.00 -41.64
C ARG A 957 -13.62 -28.65 -42.37
N ALA A 958 -12.38 -28.16 -42.20
CA ALA A 958 -11.21 -28.64 -42.94
C ALA A 958 -10.23 -29.50 -42.11
N GLN A 959 -10.35 -29.52 -40.77
CA GLN A 959 -9.38 -30.18 -39.89
C GLN A 959 -9.85 -31.53 -39.27
N SER A 960 -10.99 -32.08 -39.70
CA SER A 960 -11.45 -33.40 -39.24
C SER A 960 -10.59 -34.57 -39.74
N SER A 961 -9.50 -34.34 -40.48
CA SER A 961 -8.68 -35.39 -41.09
C SER A 961 -7.21 -35.46 -40.63
N ALA A 962 -6.71 -34.56 -39.75
CA ALA A 962 -5.26 -34.50 -39.45
C ALA A 962 -4.84 -34.61 -37.96
N VAL A 963 -5.75 -34.55 -36.99
CA VAL A 963 -5.37 -34.40 -35.55
C VAL A 963 -5.34 -35.74 -34.77
N ALA A 964 -5.60 -36.87 -35.42
CA ALA A 964 -5.69 -38.19 -34.76
C ALA A 964 -4.33 -38.89 -34.47
N ARG A 965 -3.20 -38.20 -34.40
CA ARG A 965 -1.92 -38.81 -33.99
C ARG A 965 -1.21 -37.93 -32.98
N GLY A 966 -1.36 -38.24 -31.71
CA GLY A 966 -0.46 -37.74 -30.67
C GLY A 966 0.92 -38.42 -30.84
N PRO A 967 2.00 -37.69 -31.13
CA PRO A 967 3.33 -38.26 -31.02
C PRO A 967 3.89 -37.94 -29.64
N HIS A 968 4.35 -38.96 -28.94
CA HIS A 968 5.29 -38.77 -27.84
C HIS A 968 6.43 -37.84 -28.29
N GLU A 969 6.62 -36.72 -27.58
CA GLU A 969 7.77 -35.83 -27.75
C GLU A 969 9.06 -36.59 -27.43
N ARG A 970 9.75 -37.09 -28.45
CA ARG A 970 11.19 -37.36 -28.39
C ARG A 970 11.92 -36.20 -29.05
N SER A 971 12.13 -35.10 -28.32
CA SER A 971 13.09 -34.08 -28.74
C SER A 971 14.50 -34.67 -28.69
N SER A 972 15.33 -34.37 -29.70
CA SER A 972 16.71 -34.87 -29.77
C SER A 972 17.53 -34.29 -28.61
N ARG A 973 18.49 -35.07 -28.09
CA ARG A 973 19.39 -34.63 -27.01
C ARG A 973 20.07 -33.28 -27.33
N ARG A 974 20.41 -33.04 -28.60
CA ARG A 974 20.99 -31.78 -29.09
C ARG A 974 20.04 -30.59 -28.97
N SER A 975 18.75 -30.75 -29.32
CA SER A 975 17.76 -29.67 -29.18
C SER A 975 17.48 -29.29 -27.73
N ARG A 976 17.43 -30.27 -26.81
CA ARG A 976 17.28 -30.00 -25.36
C ARG A 976 18.49 -29.29 -24.79
N LEU A 977 19.69 -29.68 -25.23
CA LEU A 977 20.92 -29.04 -24.81
C LEU A 977 21.00 -27.58 -25.28
N GLY A 978 20.63 -27.29 -26.53
CA GLY A 978 20.59 -25.92 -27.04
C GLY A 978 19.59 -25.01 -26.32
N ILE A 979 18.38 -25.51 -26.04
CA ILE A 979 17.37 -24.79 -25.25
C ILE A 979 17.86 -24.58 -23.81
N ALA A 980 18.47 -25.60 -23.20
CA ALA A 980 19.02 -25.48 -21.85
C ALA A 980 20.15 -24.45 -21.77
N ILE A 981 21.06 -24.43 -22.75
CA ILE A 981 22.13 -23.43 -22.83
C ILE A 981 21.54 -22.02 -22.97
N LEU A 982 20.61 -21.81 -23.90
CA LEU A 982 19.97 -20.51 -24.09
C LEU A 982 19.22 -20.03 -22.83
N ALA A 983 18.47 -20.93 -22.18
CA ALA A 983 17.78 -20.65 -20.93
C ALA A 983 18.76 -20.31 -19.80
N SER A 984 19.89 -21.02 -19.70
CA SER A 984 20.95 -20.72 -18.72
C SER A 984 21.62 -19.38 -19.01
N LEU A 985 21.92 -19.06 -20.26
CA LEU A 985 22.49 -17.75 -20.64
C LEU A 985 21.53 -16.60 -20.32
N LEU A 986 20.24 -16.77 -20.61
CA LEU A 986 19.22 -15.79 -20.26
C LEU A 986 19.08 -15.64 -18.74
N ALA A 987 19.09 -16.74 -17.99
CA ALA A 987 19.05 -16.71 -16.53
C ALA A 987 20.27 -15.99 -15.94
N VAL A 988 21.47 -16.25 -16.48
CA VAL A 988 22.71 -15.55 -16.09
C VAL A 988 22.62 -14.06 -16.42
N ALA A 989 22.10 -13.68 -17.59
CA ALA A 989 21.91 -12.28 -17.96
C ALA A 989 20.91 -11.56 -17.04
N VAL A 990 19.76 -12.17 -16.76
CA VAL A 990 18.75 -11.65 -15.82
C VAL A 990 19.34 -11.50 -14.41
N LEU A 991 20.08 -12.51 -13.94
CA LEU A 991 20.73 -12.46 -12.64
C LEU A 991 21.81 -11.38 -12.60
N ALA A 992 22.62 -11.23 -13.66
CA ALA A 992 23.63 -10.19 -13.75
C ALA A 992 23.02 -8.78 -13.72
N ILE A 993 21.95 -8.54 -14.49
CA ILE A 993 21.21 -7.27 -14.48
C ILE A 993 20.64 -7.00 -13.08
N SER A 994 20.01 -8.00 -12.46
CA SER A 994 19.41 -7.84 -11.13
C SER A 994 20.45 -7.60 -10.04
N LEU A 995 21.57 -8.33 -10.08
CA LEU A 995 22.69 -8.11 -9.16
C LEU A 995 23.29 -6.72 -9.33
N PHE A 996 23.41 -6.24 -10.58
CA PHE A 996 23.87 -4.87 -10.87
C PHE A 996 22.91 -3.82 -10.30
N GLU A 997 21.60 -3.90 -10.62
CA GLU A 997 20.62 -2.92 -10.11
C GLU A 997 20.48 -2.97 -8.57
N ARG A 998 20.59 -4.15 -7.95
CA ARG A 998 20.56 -4.29 -6.49
C ARG A 998 21.85 -3.86 -5.82
N ALA A 999 23.00 -4.00 -6.48
CA ALA A 999 24.27 -3.49 -5.97
C ALA A 999 24.32 -1.95 -6.02
N GLU A 1000 23.72 -1.38 -7.06
CA GLU A 1000 23.64 0.07 -7.30
C GLU A 1000 22.37 0.72 -6.71
N ASN A 1001 21.64 0.00 -5.84
CA ASN A 1001 20.49 0.55 -5.16
C ASN A 1001 20.93 1.64 -4.16
N PRO A 1002 20.35 2.86 -4.20
CA PRO A 1002 20.78 3.97 -3.33
C PRO A 1002 20.74 3.65 -1.83
N LYS A 1003 19.75 2.88 -1.34
CA LYS A 1003 19.65 2.50 0.08
C LYS A 1003 20.86 1.64 0.48
N ARG A 1004 21.16 0.62 -0.33
CA ARG A 1004 22.30 -0.27 -0.09
C ARG A 1004 23.64 0.45 -0.20
N LEU A 1005 23.78 1.35 -1.17
CA LEU A 1005 24.98 2.18 -1.27
C LEU A 1005 25.15 3.07 -0.03
N PHE A 1006 24.06 3.60 0.52
CA PHE A 1006 24.10 4.39 1.75
C PHE A 1006 24.45 3.54 2.98
N ASP A 1007 23.95 2.30 3.09
CA ASP A 1007 24.38 1.37 4.13
C ASP A 1007 25.89 1.13 4.08
N LEU A 1008 26.44 0.97 2.87
CA LEU A 1008 27.90 0.85 2.66
C LEU A 1008 28.65 2.13 3.05
N VAL A 1009 28.08 3.32 2.80
CA VAL A 1009 28.64 4.59 3.30
C VAL A 1009 28.74 4.57 4.82
N ARG A 1010 27.69 4.12 5.53
CA ARG A 1010 27.69 4.03 7.00
C ARG A 1010 28.71 3.03 7.54
N GLU A 1011 28.85 1.87 6.88
CA GLU A 1011 29.89 0.89 7.23
C GLU A 1011 31.31 1.47 7.06
N ARG A 1012 31.54 2.22 5.97
CA ARG A 1012 32.84 2.84 5.69
C ARG A 1012 33.15 4.01 6.59
N GLU A 1013 32.14 4.79 6.97
CA GLU A 1013 32.25 5.86 7.97
C GLU A 1013 32.84 5.34 9.27
N GLN A 1014 32.33 4.21 9.77
CA GLN A 1014 32.83 3.57 11.00
C GLN A 1014 34.30 3.14 10.92
N SER A 1015 34.77 2.83 9.71
CA SER A 1015 36.17 2.46 9.45
C SER A 1015 37.12 3.65 9.21
N GLY A 1016 36.59 4.87 9.08
CA GLY A 1016 37.38 6.08 8.79
C GLY A 1016 37.86 6.20 7.34
N ASP A 1017 37.31 5.42 6.41
CA ASP A 1017 37.71 5.40 4.99
C ASP A 1017 37.06 6.54 4.19
N VAL A 1018 37.65 7.73 4.25
CA VAL A 1018 37.12 8.96 3.61
C VAL A 1018 37.01 8.82 2.09
N ASP A 1019 38.07 8.35 1.42
CA ASP A 1019 38.08 8.23 -0.06
C ASP A 1019 37.09 7.17 -0.55
N GLY A 1020 36.95 6.07 0.21
CA GLY A 1020 35.93 5.04 -0.05
C GLY A 1020 34.51 5.58 0.05
N VAL A 1021 34.22 6.42 1.05
CA VAL A 1021 32.93 7.11 1.20
C VAL A 1021 32.66 8.02 0.00
N MET A 1022 33.61 8.90 -0.37
CA MET A 1022 33.44 9.83 -1.48
C MET A 1022 33.07 9.11 -2.79
N ALA A 1023 33.78 8.02 -3.12
CA ALA A 1023 33.51 7.24 -4.32
C ALA A 1023 32.11 6.58 -4.34
N ILE A 1024 31.55 6.26 -3.18
CA ILE A 1024 30.18 5.72 -3.07
C ILE A 1024 29.15 6.85 -3.16
N VAL A 1025 29.39 7.98 -2.49
CA VAL A 1025 28.49 9.14 -2.49
C VAL A 1025 28.35 9.73 -3.89
N ASP A 1026 29.41 9.78 -4.69
CA ASP A 1026 29.33 10.19 -6.09
C ASP A 1026 28.41 9.29 -6.93
N ARG A 1027 28.45 7.97 -6.71
CA ARG A 1027 27.51 7.03 -7.37
C ARG A 1027 26.07 7.26 -6.95
N ILE A 1028 25.83 7.48 -5.65
CA ILE A 1028 24.50 7.85 -5.13
C ILE A 1028 24.01 9.15 -5.81
N ARG A 1029 24.86 10.17 -5.88
CA ARG A 1029 24.53 11.49 -6.45
C ARG A 1029 24.21 11.42 -7.94
N LEU A 1030 24.89 10.56 -8.70
CA LEU A 1030 24.61 10.34 -10.12
C LEU A 1030 23.24 9.69 -10.37
N ARG A 1031 22.76 8.83 -9.46
CA ARG A 1031 21.48 8.13 -9.62
C ARG A 1031 20.28 8.89 -9.05
N THR A 1032 20.43 9.53 -7.90
CA THR A 1032 19.31 10.15 -7.18
C THR A 1032 19.67 11.54 -6.61
N PRO A 1033 20.12 12.49 -7.45
CA PRO A 1033 20.79 13.73 -7.02
C PRO A 1033 20.02 14.60 -6.03
N LEU A 1034 18.70 14.47 -5.98
CA LEU A 1034 17.81 15.30 -5.16
C LEU A 1034 17.09 14.49 -4.07
N SER A 1035 17.49 13.24 -3.82
CA SER A 1035 16.88 12.37 -2.80
C SER A 1035 17.32 12.73 -1.37
N GLY A 1036 16.52 12.29 -0.39
CA GLY A 1036 16.91 12.34 1.02
C GLY A 1036 18.16 11.50 1.31
N ILE A 1037 18.32 10.37 0.62
CA ILE A 1037 19.54 9.53 0.74
C ILE A 1037 20.78 10.32 0.30
N THR A 1038 20.70 11.03 -0.83
CA THR A 1038 21.81 11.87 -1.28
C THR A 1038 22.08 13.03 -0.33
N ARG A 1039 21.06 13.66 0.25
CA ARG A 1039 21.24 14.66 1.31
C ARG A 1039 22.05 14.08 2.46
N ASP A 1040 21.59 12.99 3.06
CA ASP A 1040 22.22 12.40 4.24
C ASP A 1040 23.65 11.91 3.93
N ALA A 1041 23.86 11.32 2.75
CA ALA A 1041 25.16 10.88 2.27
C ALA A 1041 26.13 12.05 2.05
N SER A 1042 25.67 13.14 1.42
CA SER A 1042 26.49 14.35 1.19
C SER A 1042 26.79 15.11 2.48
N HIS A 1043 25.88 15.10 3.46
CA HIS A 1043 26.15 15.65 4.79
C HIS A 1043 27.28 14.88 5.47
N LEU A 1044 27.17 13.55 5.52
CA LEU A 1044 28.17 12.66 6.11
C LEU A 1044 29.53 12.82 5.45
N GLU A 1045 29.58 12.83 4.11
CA GLU A 1045 30.80 13.07 3.32
C GLU A 1045 31.48 14.40 3.71
N ALA A 1046 30.72 15.49 3.74
CA ALA A 1046 31.25 16.81 4.08
C ALA A 1046 31.79 16.87 5.52
N MET A 1047 31.10 16.21 6.46
CA MET A 1047 31.51 16.14 7.86
C MET A 1047 32.73 15.24 8.08
N MET A 1048 32.90 14.17 7.31
CA MET A 1048 34.11 13.36 7.34
C MET A 1048 35.33 14.15 6.85
N LEU A 1049 35.22 14.86 5.71
CA LEU A 1049 36.29 15.73 5.20
C LEU A 1049 36.68 16.82 6.22
N TYR A 1050 35.68 17.38 6.89
CA TYR A 1050 35.90 18.35 7.97
C TYR A 1050 36.68 17.74 9.15
N ARG A 1051 36.31 16.53 9.59
CA ARG A 1051 36.97 15.84 10.72
C ARG A 1051 38.38 15.35 10.38
N ASP A 1052 38.61 14.97 9.13
CA ASP A 1052 39.92 14.53 8.59
C ASP A 1052 40.91 15.68 8.37
N GLY A 1053 40.45 16.93 8.45
CA GLY A 1053 41.29 18.12 8.27
C GLY A 1053 41.58 18.48 6.81
N ARG A 1054 40.83 17.90 5.86
CA ARG A 1054 40.87 18.25 4.41
C ARG A 1054 40.08 19.54 4.16
N TRP A 1055 40.54 20.64 4.76
CA TRP A 1055 39.76 21.89 4.88
C TRP A 1055 39.29 22.48 3.54
N ARG A 1056 40.10 22.41 2.48
CA ARG A 1056 39.74 22.94 1.15
C ARG A 1056 38.51 22.20 0.58
N GLU A 1057 38.53 20.88 0.65
CA GLU A 1057 37.45 20.03 0.18
C GLU A 1057 36.23 20.14 1.10
N ALA A 1058 36.44 20.19 2.41
CA ALA A 1058 35.35 20.44 3.37
C ALA A 1058 34.61 21.74 3.05
N VAL A 1059 35.31 22.85 2.74
CA VAL A 1059 34.66 24.11 2.34
C VAL A 1059 33.84 23.96 1.06
N GLU A 1060 34.38 23.27 0.05
CA GLU A 1060 33.67 23.03 -1.22
C GLU A 1060 32.39 22.20 -1.00
N TYR A 1061 32.50 21.09 -0.28
CA TYR A 1061 31.40 20.14 -0.09
C TYR A 1061 30.33 20.66 0.87
N LEU A 1062 30.71 21.36 1.95
CA LEU A 1062 29.76 22.04 2.84
C LEU A 1062 29.01 23.16 2.11
N ALA A 1063 29.69 23.94 1.26
CA ALA A 1063 29.03 24.96 0.45
C ALA A 1063 28.05 24.35 -0.56
N ARG A 1064 28.46 23.27 -1.24
CA ARG A 1064 27.61 22.54 -2.17
C ARG A 1064 26.39 21.91 -1.49
N PHE A 1065 26.55 21.37 -0.28
CA PHE A 1065 25.43 20.84 0.51
C PHE A 1065 24.36 21.92 0.74
N LEU A 1066 24.76 23.13 1.12
CA LEU A 1066 23.84 24.25 1.33
C LEU A 1066 23.16 24.73 0.05
N GLU A 1067 23.82 24.56 -1.11
CA GLU A 1067 23.22 24.87 -2.40
C GLU A 1067 22.19 23.81 -2.83
N ASP A 1068 22.52 22.53 -2.65
CA ASP A 1068 21.69 21.40 -3.08
C ASP A 1068 20.53 21.10 -2.10
N PHE A 1069 20.73 21.33 -0.80
CA PHE A 1069 19.79 21.01 0.29
C PHE A 1069 19.59 22.18 1.29
N PRO A 1070 19.21 23.38 0.83
CA PRO A 1070 19.02 24.55 1.70
C PRO A 1070 17.92 24.37 2.75
N GLU A 1071 17.00 23.43 2.53
CA GLU A 1071 15.85 23.12 3.39
C GLU A 1071 16.16 22.16 4.54
N SER A 1072 17.35 21.59 4.54
CA SER A 1072 17.78 20.56 5.49
C SER A 1072 17.79 21.08 6.93
N SER A 1073 17.41 20.23 7.89
CA SER A 1073 17.55 20.51 9.33
C SER A 1073 19.01 20.69 9.75
N GLU A 1074 19.95 20.14 8.98
CA GLU A 1074 21.39 20.21 9.19
C GLU A 1074 22.00 21.52 8.63
N ALA A 1075 21.25 22.33 7.86
CA ALA A 1075 21.79 23.49 7.15
C ALA A 1075 22.44 24.55 8.08
N ASP A 1076 21.91 24.76 9.29
CA ASP A 1076 22.51 25.67 10.26
C ASP A 1076 23.83 25.15 10.83
N ASP A 1077 23.90 23.84 11.08
CA ASP A 1077 25.12 23.20 11.55
C ASP A 1077 26.19 23.20 10.44
N VAL A 1078 25.80 22.89 9.21
CA VAL A 1078 26.68 22.96 8.03
C VAL A 1078 27.21 24.37 7.80
N ARG A 1079 26.38 25.42 7.95
CA ARG A 1079 26.83 26.82 7.87
C ARG A 1079 27.90 27.14 8.91
N ARG A 1080 27.72 26.69 10.16
CA ARG A 1080 28.69 26.88 11.24
C ARG A 1080 30.03 26.20 10.91
N HIS A 1081 29.98 24.95 10.43
CA HIS A 1081 31.17 24.20 10.04
C HIS A 1081 31.89 24.82 8.83
N LEU A 1082 31.14 25.34 7.86
CA LEU A 1082 31.68 26.05 6.71
C LEU A 1082 32.46 27.30 7.13
N GLU A 1083 31.94 28.10 8.07
CA GLU A 1083 32.64 29.27 8.59
C GLU A 1083 33.95 28.90 9.31
N ILE A 1084 33.92 27.83 10.12
CA ILE A 1084 35.12 27.36 10.83
C ILE A 1084 36.17 26.87 9.83
N ALA A 1085 35.76 26.09 8.83
CA ALA A 1085 36.65 25.57 7.80
C ALA A 1085 37.30 26.69 6.97
N ARG A 1086 36.54 27.75 6.63
CA ARG A 1086 37.08 28.95 5.96
C ARG A 1086 38.13 29.67 6.81
N LYS A 1087 37.87 29.87 8.10
CA LYS A 1087 38.84 30.47 9.05
C LYS A 1087 40.13 29.65 9.15
N ARG A 1088 40.04 28.31 9.12
CA ARG A 1088 41.21 27.41 9.14
C ARG A 1088 42.05 27.49 7.86
N LEU A 1089 41.46 27.86 6.72
CA LEU A 1089 42.17 28.10 5.45
C LEU A 1089 42.76 29.51 5.33
N GLY A 1090 42.58 30.38 6.33
CA GLY A 1090 43.03 31.77 6.28
C GLY A 1090 42.13 32.69 5.45
N GLY A 1091 40.85 32.33 5.29
CA GLY A 1091 39.82 33.11 4.61
C GLY A 1091 38.80 33.76 5.54
#